data_AF-A0A4U5PYX9-F1
#
_entry.id   AF-A0A4U5PYX9-F1
#
_cell.length_a   1.000
_cell.length_b   1.000
_cell.length_c   1.000
_cell.angle_alpha   90.00
_cell.angle_beta   90.00
_cell.angle_gamma   90.00
#
_symmetry.space_group_name_H-M   'P 1'
#
loop_
_entity.id
_entity.type
_entity.pdbx_description
1 polymer ?
#
loop_
_entity_poly.entity_id
_entity_poly.type
_entity_poly.pdbx_seq_one_letter_code
_entity_poly.pdbx_strand_id
1 'polypeptide(L)'
;MGGSQSREDLELSDSDTEGQEEEETEEEENYQDVSNETPEKSSSTGRNRPKTPSSLDEVESKLKALKLKYPSTTTRTQQSPNSNFKNGVKLYLHIGGNTPKAKWVSSEKLTSYSFIKTSKINGQDEEEDSESESEGVCWWVLKVSTKIRAKVAVEMQLKTLKEQRRVDFVADGVWAIKFFSDEDYKVFNSKYQECLFENTFGYESNEANKVKVYGKDFVGWANPEKADDSMWEDAEDDFLKSPGSVTPVRGNQDLQEEFEEAANGGIQSLALGALDNSFLVGNSGIQVVKNFSHGIHGKGAYVNFGSGNHRSASNSVHSTPKKALLMRAETNMLLMSPMNEGKLHSTGLHQLDIETGKIITEWRFEKDGTDITMRDIANDSKGAQLDPSGSTFLGLDDNRLCRWDMRDRHGIVQNLATANTPVLNWTQGHQFSRGTNFQCFASTGDGSIVVGSRDGKIRLYSGNSMRQAKTAFPGLGSPITHVDVTFDGKWILGTTDTYLILICTLFTDKDGKMKTGFNGRMGNRIAAPRLLKLTPLDSHLAGVNNKFQKAQFSWVTENGKQERHLVATAGKFSAIWNFQQVKNGSHECYRNQEGLKSCYCYKVVLKDDSIVDSRFMHDKFAVSDSPEAPLVIATPMKRPTWLPGLDPPPYLDGTFSLAGDFGFDFDPLGLGDDDPESGVCRQSGSLLTRFAMAGVAGNSFHRFVLHKTRLGLKTSAEISH
;
A
#
# COMPACT_ATOMS: atom_id res chain seq x y z
N MET A 1 0.49 -18.80 -4.00
CA MET A 1 1.26 -17.61 -3.55
C MET A 1 1.46 -17.72 -2.05
N GLY A 2 2.72 -17.77 -1.58
CA GLY A 2 3.05 -17.99 -0.16
C GLY A 2 2.83 -16.74 0.68
N GLY A 3 2.35 -16.91 1.91
CA GLY A 3 2.18 -15.81 2.88
C GLY A 3 3.52 -15.16 3.22
N SER A 4 3.49 -13.86 3.57
CA SER A 4 4.68 -13.06 3.89
C SER A 4 5.57 -13.71 4.95
N GLN A 5 4.97 -14.39 5.95
CA GLN A 5 5.68 -15.07 7.02
C GLN A 5 6.58 -16.24 6.53
N SER A 6 6.15 -16.99 5.51
CA SER A 6 6.94 -18.13 4.99
C SER A 6 8.20 -17.74 4.23
N ARG A 7 8.38 -16.44 3.94
CA ARG A 7 9.46 -15.93 3.09
C ARG A 7 10.58 -15.23 3.88
N GLU A 8 10.34 -14.89 5.15
CA GLU A 8 11.28 -14.13 5.98
C GLU A 8 12.15 -15.01 6.89
N ASP A 9 11.72 -16.24 7.21
CA ASP A 9 12.39 -17.17 8.14
C ASP A 9 13.57 -17.95 7.55
N LEU A 10 14.21 -17.43 6.49
CA LEU A 10 15.55 -17.89 6.15
C LEU A 10 16.51 -17.39 7.24
N GLU A 11 16.66 -18.21 8.30
CA GLU A 11 17.68 -18.05 9.31
C GLU A 11 19.01 -17.76 8.60
N LEU A 12 19.63 -16.63 8.95
CA LEU A 12 21.00 -16.33 8.57
C LEU A 12 21.92 -17.34 9.26
N SER A 13 21.98 -18.56 8.72
CA SER A 13 22.92 -19.60 9.12
C SER A 13 24.30 -19.16 8.67
N ASP A 14 25.10 -18.67 9.63
CA ASP A 14 26.53 -18.40 9.45
C ASP A 14 27.27 -19.78 9.38
N SER A 15 27.03 -20.59 8.36
CA SER A 15 27.87 -21.77 8.06
C SER A 15 28.91 -21.40 7.00
N ASP A 16 30.05 -20.89 7.45
CA ASP A 16 31.27 -20.87 6.65
C ASP A 16 31.69 -22.33 6.43
N THR A 17 31.40 -22.90 5.26
CA THR A 17 31.99 -24.15 4.82
C THR A 17 32.45 -23.95 3.39
N GLU A 18 33.76 -23.87 3.21
CA GLU A 18 34.40 -23.80 1.90
C GLU A 18 34.00 -25.04 1.10
N GLY A 19 33.44 -24.81 -0.10
CA GLY A 19 33.19 -25.88 -1.05
C GLY A 19 34.50 -26.40 -1.60
N GLN A 20 34.88 -27.61 -1.20
CA GLN A 20 35.70 -28.49 -2.02
C GLN A 20 34.76 -29.49 -2.67
N GLU A 21 34.70 -29.41 -4.00
CA GLU A 21 34.08 -30.41 -4.87
C GLU A 21 34.90 -31.70 -4.76
N GLU A 22 34.35 -32.72 -4.12
CA GLU A 22 34.75 -34.11 -4.37
C GLU A 22 33.48 -34.92 -4.63
N GLU A 23 33.34 -35.34 -5.88
CA GLU A 23 32.42 -36.38 -6.31
C GLU A 23 32.86 -37.71 -5.68
N GLU A 24 32.04 -38.30 -4.82
CA GLU A 24 32.11 -39.74 -4.56
C GLU A 24 30.71 -40.24 -4.19
N THR A 25 30.08 -40.88 -5.18
CA THR A 25 28.99 -41.84 -5.04
C THR A 25 29.46 -43.01 -4.18
N GLU A 26 28.69 -43.40 -3.16
CA GLU A 26 28.33 -44.80 -2.89
C GLU A 26 27.34 -44.95 -1.72
N GLU A 27 26.20 -45.48 -2.11
CA GLU A 27 25.16 -46.30 -1.47
C GLU A 27 25.19 -46.57 0.05
N GLU A 28 23.99 -46.43 0.62
CA GLU A 28 23.58 -46.91 1.93
C GLU A 28 23.83 -48.41 2.11
N GLU A 29 24.24 -48.86 3.30
CA GLU A 29 23.51 -49.94 3.96
C GLU A 29 23.73 -49.96 5.49
N ASN A 30 22.56 -49.99 6.14
CA ASN A 30 22.23 -50.02 7.55
C ASN A 30 22.59 -51.37 8.20
N TYR A 31 23.19 -51.40 9.40
CA TYR A 31 22.88 -52.42 10.41
C TYR A 31 23.13 -51.93 11.85
N GLN A 32 22.12 -52.24 12.68
CA GLN A 32 21.89 -51.88 14.07
C GLN A 32 22.68 -52.72 15.10
N ASP A 33 22.57 -52.26 16.35
CA ASP A 33 22.52 -53.02 17.61
C ASP A 33 23.83 -53.47 18.29
N VAL A 34 24.00 -53.47 19.62
CA VAL A 34 23.28 -52.88 20.77
C VAL A 34 24.14 -53.15 22.02
N SER A 35 24.18 -52.17 22.94
CA SER A 35 24.31 -52.28 24.42
C SER A 35 25.50 -52.93 25.16
N ASN A 36 25.79 -52.24 26.27
CA ASN A 36 26.04 -52.71 27.65
C ASN A 36 27.47 -52.81 28.22
N GLU A 37 27.70 -51.84 29.13
CA GLU A 37 28.10 -51.98 30.54
C GLU A 37 29.43 -52.68 30.94
N THR A 38 30.26 -51.84 31.57
CA THR A 38 31.32 -52.02 32.60
C THR A 38 31.10 -53.12 33.67
N PRO A 39 32.02 -53.38 34.65
CA PRO A 39 33.48 -53.13 34.79
C PRO A 39 34.29 -54.33 35.43
N GLU A 40 35.62 -54.17 35.58
CA GLU A 40 36.47 -54.54 36.74
C GLU A 40 37.84 -55.25 36.45
N LYS A 41 38.90 -54.55 36.92
CA LYS A 41 40.13 -54.99 37.64
C LYS A 41 41.05 -56.13 37.12
N SER A 42 42.28 -55.70 36.81
CA SER A 42 43.56 -56.01 37.52
C SER A 42 44.71 -56.72 36.78
N SER A 43 45.87 -56.05 36.86
CA SER A 43 47.25 -56.56 36.97
C SER A 43 48.06 -57.07 35.75
N SER A 44 49.05 -56.25 35.42
CA SER A 44 50.49 -56.57 35.31
C SER A 44 51.15 -56.96 33.96
N THR A 45 52.36 -56.37 33.82
CA THR A 45 53.54 -56.77 33.01
C THR A 45 53.72 -56.26 31.56
N GLY A 46 54.17 -54.99 31.48
CA GLY A 46 55.48 -54.58 30.92
C GLY A 46 55.87 -54.91 29.47
N ARG A 47 55.91 -53.88 28.61
CA ARG A 47 56.98 -53.65 27.61
C ARG A 47 56.96 -52.22 27.05
N ASN A 48 58.16 -51.63 27.00
CA ASN A 48 58.60 -50.29 26.57
C ASN A 48 57.71 -49.52 25.56
N ARG A 49 57.29 -48.31 25.95
CA ARG A 49 56.87 -47.22 25.05
C ARG A 49 57.64 -45.92 25.39
N PRO A 50 58.01 -45.09 24.39
CA PRO A 50 58.56 -43.76 24.63
C PRO A 50 57.54 -42.91 25.40
N LYS A 51 58.02 -42.14 26.38
CA LYS A 51 57.17 -41.32 27.27
C LYS A 51 56.44 -40.22 26.47
N THR A 52 55.12 -40.19 26.60
CA THR A 52 54.27 -39.03 26.31
C THR A 52 54.64 -37.88 27.26
N PRO A 53 54.69 -36.61 26.80
CA PRO A 53 54.99 -35.48 27.67
C PRO A 53 53.88 -35.31 28.72
N SER A 54 54.27 -35.01 29.96
CA SER A 54 53.38 -35.01 31.13
C SER A 54 52.60 -33.70 31.35
N SER A 55 52.77 -32.71 30.48
CA SER A 55 51.93 -31.51 30.50
C SER A 55 51.94 -30.78 29.16
N LEU A 56 50.85 -30.06 28.89
CA LEU A 56 50.72 -29.14 27.75
C LEU A 56 51.81 -28.06 27.76
N ASP A 57 52.31 -27.67 28.95
CA ASP A 57 53.34 -26.65 29.14
C ASP A 57 54.72 -27.08 28.61
N GLU A 58 55.07 -28.37 28.66
CA GLU A 58 56.33 -28.89 28.07
C GLU A 58 56.29 -28.90 26.53
N VAL A 59 55.09 -29.03 25.95
CA VAL A 59 54.90 -28.99 24.49
C VAL A 59 54.93 -27.53 24.00
N GLU A 60 54.32 -26.62 24.76
CA GLU A 60 54.28 -25.19 24.44
C GLU A 60 55.67 -24.53 24.54
N SER A 61 56.48 -24.93 25.52
CA SER A 61 57.86 -24.43 25.67
C SER A 61 58.80 -24.88 24.54
N LYS A 62 58.61 -26.09 23.99
CA LYS A 62 59.34 -26.57 22.81
C LYS A 62 58.87 -25.93 21.50
N LEU A 63 57.58 -25.61 21.38
CA LEU A 63 57.03 -24.89 20.22
C LEU A 63 57.47 -23.41 20.21
N LYS A 64 57.55 -22.74 21.37
CA LYS A 64 58.10 -21.37 21.49
C LYS A 64 59.59 -21.27 21.19
N ALA A 65 60.36 -22.34 21.39
CA ALA A 65 61.78 -22.39 21.06
C ALA A 65 62.05 -22.49 19.54
N LEU A 66 61.07 -22.97 18.76
CA LEU A 66 61.13 -23.03 17.31
C LEU A 66 60.48 -21.77 16.74
N LYS A 67 61.29 -20.74 16.44
CA LYS A 67 60.85 -19.45 15.84
C LYS A 67 60.30 -19.62 14.41
N LEU A 68 59.17 -20.29 14.24
CA LEU A 68 58.46 -20.40 12.97
C LEU A 68 57.50 -19.20 12.84
N LYS A 69 57.70 -18.39 11.80
CA LYS A 69 56.78 -17.32 11.42
C LYS A 69 55.58 -17.93 10.70
N TYR A 70 54.44 -17.99 11.39
CA TYR A 70 53.12 -18.05 10.76
C TYR A 70 52.22 -16.97 11.38
N PRO A 71 51.30 -16.35 10.62
CA PRO A 71 50.35 -15.40 11.15
C PRO A 71 49.29 -16.15 11.97
N SER A 72 49.40 -16.05 13.29
CA SER A 72 48.58 -16.80 14.25
C SER A 72 47.15 -16.28 14.33
N THR A 73 46.20 -17.16 14.04
CA THR A 73 44.87 -17.22 14.64
C THR A 73 44.98 -17.33 16.16
N THR A 74 44.47 -16.34 16.89
CA THR A 74 44.48 -16.32 18.36
C THR A 74 43.19 -16.90 18.92
N THR A 75 43.32 -18.01 19.65
CA THR A 75 42.32 -18.56 20.57
C THR A 75 41.99 -17.58 21.69
N ARG A 76 40.68 -17.32 21.85
CA ARG A 76 40.03 -16.56 22.93
C ARG A 76 40.43 -17.08 24.32
N THR A 77 41.22 -16.30 25.04
CA THR A 77 41.14 -16.20 26.49
C THR A 77 40.41 -14.91 26.85
N GLN A 78 39.62 -14.96 27.93
CA GLN A 78 38.77 -13.89 28.42
C GLN A 78 39.57 -12.59 28.66
N GLN A 79 39.54 -11.71 27.68
CA GLN A 79 39.89 -10.30 27.80
C GLN A 79 38.75 -9.51 27.18
N SER A 80 38.31 -8.51 27.94
CA SER A 80 37.33 -7.48 27.57
C SER A 80 37.37 -7.11 26.08
N PRO A 81 36.23 -6.94 25.40
CA PRO A 81 36.24 -6.55 24.00
C PRO A 81 36.92 -5.19 23.88
N ASN A 82 37.85 -5.08 22.93
CA ASN A 82 38.50 -3.84 22.52
C ASN A 82 37.47 -2.68 22.49
N SER A 83 37.65 -1.71 23.38
CA SER A 83 36.75 -0.59 23.64
C SER A 83 36.76 0.51 22.56
N ASN A 84 37.07 0.19 21.30
CA ASN A 84 37.31 1.20 20.25
C ASN A 84 36.45 1.09 18.98
N PHE A 85 35.51 0.16 18.88
CA PHE A 85 34.52 0.16 17.80
C PHE A 85 33.13 0.50 18.36
N LYS A 86 32.89 1.79 18.60
CA LYS A 86 31.55 2.30 18.95
C LYS A 86 30.59 2.05 17.76
N ASN A 87 29.37 1.61 18.06
CA ASN A 87 28.30 1.37 17.08
C ASN A 87 28.62 0.30 16.02
N GLY A 88 29.41 -0.72 16.37
CA GLY A 88 29.75 -1.82 15.45
C GLY A 88 28.55 -2.68 15.06
N VAL A 89 28.37 -2.96 13.77
CA VAL A 89 27.28 -3.77 13.21
C VAL A 89 27.72 -4.63 12.01
N LYS A 90 26.95 -5.67 11.69
CA LYS A 90 27.04 -6.37 10.40
C LYS A 90 26.00 -5.79 9.43
N LEU A 91 26.37 -5.57 8.17
CA LEU A 91 25.48 -5.04 7.14
C LEU A 91 25.21 -6.08 6.05
N TYR A 92 23.94 -6.26 5.71
CA TYR A 92 23.46 -7.17 4.66
C TYR A 92 22.63 -6.44 3.63
N LEU A 93 22.75 -6.86 2.38
CA LEU A 93 21.93 -6.40 1.25
C LEU A 93 21.04 -7.56 0.80
N HIS A 94 19.76 -7.29 0.60
CA HIS A 94 18.86 -8.24 -0.03
C HIS A 94 19.02 -8.18 -1.55
N ILE A 95 19.30 -9.32 -2.18
CA ILE A 95 19.41 -9.45 -3.64
C ILE A 95 18.37 -10.44 -4.17
N GLY A 96 18.03 -10.34 -5.45
CA GLY A 96 17.16 -11.31 -6.12
C GLY A 96 15.65 -11.08 -5.94
N GLY A 97 15.23 -10.01 -5.27
CA GLY A 97 13.82 -9.58 -5.21
C GLY A 97 12.87 -10.70 -4.77
N ASN A 98 11.85 -11.01 -5.59
CA ASN A 98 10.89 -12.09 -5.33
C ASN A 98 11.22 -13.38 -6.13
N THR A 99 12.45 -13.52 -6.62
CA THR A 99 12.84 -14.70 -7.40
C THR A 99 13.29 -15.85 -6.48
N PRO A 100 13.34 -17.10 -6.97
CA PRO A 100 13.91 -18.22 -6.20
C PRO A 100 15.38 -18.01 -5.79
N LYS A 101 16.07 -17.02 -6.37
CA LYS A 101 17.45 -16.64 -6.03
C LYS A 101 17.50 -15.54 -4.96
N ALA A 102 16.36 -15.15 -4.40
CA ALA A 102 16.29 -14.13 -3.36
C ALA A 102 17.07 -14.58 -2.12
N LYS A 103 18.01 -13.74 -1.67
CA LYS A 103 18.81 -14.02 -0.47
C LYS A 103 19.39 -12.77 0.13
N TRP A 104 19.68 -12.84 1.42
CA TRP A 104 20.50 -11.87 2.12
C TRP A 104 21.98 -12.17 1.88
N VAL A 105 22.74 -11.18 1.41
CA VAL A 105 24.19 -11.28 1.21
C VAL A 105 24.90 -10.35 2.16
N SER A 106 25.95 -10.84 2.82
CA SER A 106 26.81 -9.99 3.65
C SER A 106 27.49 -8.94 2.78
N SER A 107 27.16 -7.68 3.01
CA SER A 107 27.79 -6.54 2.34
C SER A 107 29.06 -6.13 3.08
N GLU A 108 29.01 -6.09 4.42
CA GLU A 108 30.16 -5.81 5.30
C GLU A 108 30.05 -6.64 6.59
N LYS A 109 31.10 -7.41 6.90
CA LYS A 109 31.15 -8.26 8.11
C LYS A 109 31.34 -7.48 9.40
N LEU A 110 31.88 -6.26 9.33
CA LEU A 110 32.01 -5.34 10.46
C LEU A 110 32.06 -3.91 9.93
N THR A 111 31.11 -3.09 10.35
CA THR A 111 31.01 -1.67 10.00
C THR A 111 30.40 -0.88 11.16
N SER A 112 30.19 0.43 11.01
CA SER A 112 29.55 1.25 12.03
C SER A 112 28.41 2.10 11.49
N TYR A 113 27.48 2.46 12.37
CA TYR A 113 26.40 3.40 12.08
C TYR A 113 26.55 4.70 12.87
N SER A 114 25.99 5.78 12.31
CA SER A 114 25.88 7.07 12.97
C SER A 114 24.62 7.80 12.51
N PHE A 115 24.02 8.57 13.42
CA PHE A 115 22.96 9.52 13.09
C PHE A 115 23.58 10.91 13.02
N ILE A 116 23.47 11.56 11.86
CA ILE A 116 24.03 12.89 11.62
C ILE A 116 22.92 13.86 11.23
N LYS A 117 23.03 15.12 11.67
CA LYS A 117 22.11 16.19 11.25
C LYS A 117 22.74 16.91 10.06
N THR A 118 21.99 17.07 8.97
CA THR A 118 22.51 17.71 7.75
C THR A 118 21.40 18.47 7.01
N SER A 119 21.80 19.47 6.23
CA SER A 119 20.95 20.23 5.30
C SER A 119 21.15 19.81 3.84
N LYS A 120 22.08 18.89 3.53
CA LYS A 120 22.38 18.39 2.17
C LYS A 120 22.30 16.86 2.11
N ILE A 121 21.58 16.30 1.14
CA ILE A 121 21.45 14.84 0.92
C ILE A 121 22.63 14.29 0.10
N ASN A 122 23.14 15.05 -0.88
CA ASN A 122 24.31 14.66 -1.68
C ASN A 122 25.56 15.37 -1.15
N GLY A 123 26.49 14.61 -0.60
CA GLY A 123 27.85 15.09 -0.33
C GLY A 123 28.78 14.50 -1.37
N GLN A 124 29.19 15.30 -2.35
CA GLN A 124 30.62 15.28 -2.70
C GLN A 124 31.31 15.92 -1.51
N ASP A 125 32.18 15.14 -0.85
CA ASP A 125 33.13 15.65 0.12
C ASP A 125 34.17 16.47 -0.66
N GLU A 126 33.84 17.71 -1.02
CA GLU A 126 34.88 18.70 -1.24
C GLU A 126 35.13 19.36 0.11
N GLU A 127 36.29 19.02 0.68
CA GLU A 127 36.94 19.87 1.66
C GLU A 127 36.98 21.28 1.09
N GLU A 128 36.25 22.22 1.68
CA GLU A 128 36.72 23.58 1.92
C GLU A 128 35.69 24.40 2.68
N ASP A 129 36.22 25.11 3.66
CA ASP A 129 35.55 26.08 4.52
C ASP A 129 34.64 27.02 3.72
N SER A 130 33.34 26.91 3.93
CA SER A 130 32.47 28.07 3.83
C SER A 130 31.32 27.92 4.82
N GLU A 131 31.40 28.71 5.89
CA GLU A 131 30.26 29.07 6.73
C GLU A 131 29.26 29.86 5.87
N SER A 132 28.52 29.15 5.00
CA SER A 132 27.25 29.67 4.51
C SER A 132 26.19 29.23 5.51
N GLU A 133 25.81 30.15 6.40
CA GLU A 133 24.56 30.09 7.17
C GLU A 133 23.37 30.11 6.20
N SER A 134 23.15 29.02 5.45
CA SER A 134 21.82 28.75 4.96
C SER A 134 21.02 28.33 6.19
N GLU A 135 20.03 29.13 6.59
CA GLU A 135 18.95 28.79 7.53
C GLU A 135 18.09 27.60 7.01
N GLY A 136 18.72 26.57 6.47
CA GLY A 136 18.09 25.37 5.99
C GLY A 136 17.67 24.51 7.17
N VAL A 137 16.44 24.00 7.12
CA VAL A 137 15.94 23.03 8.11
C VAL A 137 16.84 21.81 8.07
N CYS A 138 17.68 21.61 9.08
CA CYS A 138 18.53 20.43 9.18
C CYS A 138 17.72 19.21 9.64
N TRP A 139 17.90 18.05 9.00
CA TRP A 139 17.24 16.78 9.34
C TRP A 139 18.25 15.69 9.69
N TRP A 140 17.80 14.70 10.48
CA TRP A 140 18.56 13.51 10.81
C TRP A 140 18.66 12.54 9.63
N VAL A 141 19.86 12.02 9.42
CA VAL A 141 20.20 11.02 8.40
C VAL A 141 20.90 9.86 9.10
N LEU A 142 20.49 8.64 8.75
CA LEU A 142 21.20 7.42 9.13
C LEU A 142 22.32 7.19 8.12
N LYS A 143 23.57 7.20 8.61
CA LYS A 143 24.75 6.79 7.86
C LYS A 143 25.22 5.42 8.36
N VAL A 144 25.41 4.48 7.44
CA VAL A 144 26.01 3.17 7.74
C VAL A 144 27.11 2.92 6.72
N SER A 145 28.34 2.78 7.20
CA SER A 145 29.53 2.74 6.33
C SER A 145 29.61 3.98 5.40
N THR A 146 30.18 3.79 4.21
CA THR A 146 30.11 4.72 3.06
C THR A 146 28.95 4.41 2.12
N LYS A 147 28.23 3.29 2.32
CA LYS A 147 27.21 2.79 1.39
C LYS A 147 25.82 3.35 1.61
N ILE A 148 25.45 3.63 2.86
CA ILE A 148 24.09 4.04 3.21
C ILE A 148 24.13 5.45 3.77
N ARG A 149 23.34 6.34 3.17
CA ARG A 149 23.04 7.68 3.68
C ARG A 149 21.58 7.98 3.40
N ALA A 150 20.71 7.68 4.35
CA ALA A 150 19.26 7.79 4.18
C ALA A 150 18.64 8.73 5.22
N LYS A 151 17.73 9.62 4.78
CA LYS A 151 16.96 10.47 5.70
C LYS A 151 16.13 9.59 6.64
N VAL A 152 16.24 9.82 7.95
CA VAL A 152 15.43 9.09 8.94
C VAL A 152 13.97 9.53 8.77
N ALA A 153 13.16 8.67 8.18
CA ALA A 153 11.77 8.98 7.84
C ALA A 153 10.94 7.70 7.73
N VAL A 154 9.62 7.82 7.70
CA VAL A 154 8.70 6.65 7.68
C VAL A 154 8.83 5.87 6.38
N GLU A 155 9.27 6.53 5.31
CA GLU A 155 9.57 5.98 3.99
C GLU A 155 10.70 4.94 4.01
N MET A 156 11.57 4.96 5.03
CA MET A 156 12.57 3.89 5.22
C MET A 156 11.92 2.55 5.59
N GLN A 157 10.64 2.54 5.98
CA GLN A 157 9.86 1.34 6.31
C GLN A 157 10.56 0.45 7.35
N LEU A 158 11.31 1.04 8.28
CA LEU A 158 12.15 0.28 9.21
C LEU A 158 11.31 -0.71 10.04
N LYS A 159 11.67 -1.99 9.93
CA LYS A 159 11.09 -3.11 10.66
C LYS A 159 12.11 -3.67 11.64
N THR A 160 11.69 -3.82 12.89
CA THR A 160 12.54 -4.30 13.99
C THR A 160 12.31 -5.79 14.26
N LEU A 161 13.38 -6.58 14.29
CA LEU A 161 13.38 -8.01 14.57
C LEU A 161 14.23 -8.26 15.82
N LYS A 162 13.61 -8.12 17.00
CA LYS A 162 14.30 -8.15 18.31
C LYS A 162 15.03 -9.48 18.56
N GLU A 163 14.39 -10.60 18.28
CA GLU A 163 14.95 -11.94 18.52
C GLU A 163 16.21 -12.20 17.69
N GLN A 164 16.29 -11.60 16.50
CA GLN A 164 17.46 -11.68 15.63
C GLN A 164 18.49 -10.56 15.88
N ARG A 165 18.21 -9.63 16.80
CA ARG A 165 18.97 -8.36 16.98
C ARG A 165 19.20 -7.68 15.64
N ARG A 166 18.13 -7.49 14.88
CA ARG A 166 18.19 -7.09 13.49
C ARG A 166 17.16 -6.03 13.17
N VAL A 167 17.50 -5.10 12.28
CA VAL A 167 16.55 -4.14 11.70
C VAL A 167 16.66 -4.17 10.18
N ASP A 168 15.51 -4.19 9.51
CA ASP A 168 15.39 -4.21 8.06
C ASP A 168 14.78 -2.90 7.59
N PHE A 169 15.28 -2.31 6.52
CA PHE A 169 14.81 -1.00 6.02
C PHE A 169 15.13 -0.81 4.53
N VAL A 170 14.49 0.19 3.94
CA VAL A 170 14.68 0.60 2.54
C VAL A 170 15.59 1.83 2.47
N ALA A 171 16.64 1.75 1.65
CA ALA A 171 17.55 2.84 1.30
C ALA A 171 18.23 2.50 -0.05
N ASP A 172 17.66 2.94 -1.17
CA ASP A 172 18.10 2.60 -2.53
C ASP A 172 18.38 1.08 -2.71
N GLY A 173 17.47 0.28 -2.16
CA GLY A 173 17.62 -1.15 -1.95
C GLY A 173 17.10 -1.55 -0.58
N VAL A 174 17.05 -2.86 -0.31
CA VAL A 174 16.56 -3.41 0.96
C VAL A 174 17.74 -3.91 1.77
N TRP A 175 17.95 -3.33 2.94
CA TRP A 175 19.12 -3.55 3.78
C TRP A 175 18.71 -4.11 5.14
N ALA A 176 19.64 -4.85 5.75
CA ALA A 176 19.51 -5.30 7.13
C ALA A 176 20.78 -5.00 7.93
N ILE A 177 20.60 -4.45 9.13
CA ILE A 177 21.65 -4.25 10.12
C ILE A 177 21.46 -5.28 11.23
N LYS A 178 22.49 -6.08 11.51
CA LYS A 178 22.50 -7.02 12.64
C LYS A 178 23.49 -6.55 13.70
N PHE A 179 23.03 -6.50 14.95
CA PHE A 179 23.79 -6.02 16.10
C PHE A 179 24.46 -7.17 16.85
N PHE A 180 25.57 -6.89 17.52
CA PHE A 180 26.32 -7.89 18.28
C PHE A 180 25.77 -8.10 19.70
N SER A 181 25.07 -7.11 20.27
CA SER A 181 24.46 -7.15 21.60
C SER A 181 23.01 -6.64 21.57
N ASP A 182 22.22 -7.02 22.58
CA ASP A 182 20.85 -6.51 22.75
C ASP A 182 20.86 -5.03 23.16
N GLU A 183 21.89 -4.61 23.89
CA GLU A 183 22.09 -3.23 24.31
C GLU A 183 22.31 -2.32 23.10
N ASP A 184 23.19 -2.68 22.16
CA ASP A 184 23.45 -1.89 20.94
C ASP A 184 22.20 -1.76 20.07
N TYR A 185 21.41 -2.84 19.98
CA TYR A 185 20.12 -2.85 19.26
C TYR A 185 19.11 -1.89 19.90
N LYS A 186 18.96 -1.92 21.23
CA LYS A 186 18.05 -1.00 21.96
C LYS A 186 18.48 0.45 21.83
N VAL A 187 19.79 0.72 21.91
CA VAL A 187 20.36 2.07 21.73
C VAL A 187 20.06 2.57 20.32
N PHE A 188 20.28 1.75 19.29
CA PHE A 188 19.95 2.10 17.91
C PHE A 188 18.46 2.43 17.75
N ASN A 189 17.57 1.56 18.20
CA ASN A 189 16.13 1.74 18.05
C ASN A 189 15.64 3.00 18.76
N SER A 190 16.10 3.22 20.00
CA SER A 190 15.75 4.41 20.77
C SER A 190 16.20 5.67 20.05
N LYS A 191 17.45 5.68 19.54
CA LYS A 191 17.98 6.84 18.82
C LYS A 191 17.27 7.08 17.49
N TYR A 192 16.92 6.01 16.77
CA TYR A 192 16.14 6.08 15.53
C TYR A 192 14.77 6.72 15.78
N GLN A 193 14.05 6.32 16.83
CA GLN A 193 12.74 6.88 17.17
C GLN A 193 12.83 8.37 17.55
N GLU A 194 13.86 8.78 18.30
CA GLU A 194 14.11 10.21 18.59
C GLU A 194 14.32 11.01 17.30
N CYS A 195 15.20 10.53 16.42
CA CYS A 195 15.52 11.18 15.15
C CYS A 195 14.29 11.26 14.24
N LEU A 196 13.48 10.18 14.20
CA LEU A 196 12.24 10.11 13.44
C LEU A 196 11.22 11.13 13.95
N PHE A 197 11.03 11.23 15.27
CA PHE A 197 10.11 12.19 15.88
C PHE A 197 10.52 13.63 15.56
N GLU A 198 11.80 13.95 15.69
CA GLU A 198 12.34 15.28 15.34
C GLU A 198 12.16 15.62 13.86
N ASN A 199 12.49 14.70 12.97
CA ASN A 199 12.32 14.90 11.53
C ASN A 199 10.85 15.05 11.12
N THR A 200 9.94 14.40 11.84
CA THR A 200 8.51 14.38 11.52
C THR A 200 7.79 15.62 12.05
N PHE A 201 8.07 16.03 13.29
CA PHE A 201 7.31 17.09 13.98
C PHE A 201 8.10 18.39 14.17
N GLY A 202 9.41 18.40 13.93
CA GLY A 202 10.27 19.56 14.14
C GLY A 202 10.53 19.88 15.62
N TYR A 203 10.25 18.96 16.53
CA TYR A 203 10.46 19.10 17.96
C TYR A 203 11.35 18.00 18.49
N GLU A 204 12.22 18.31 19.46
CA GLU A 204 12.97 17.31 20.21
C GLU A 204 12.05 16.30 20.88
N SER A 205 12.44 15.02 20.85
CA SER A 205 11.69 13.91 21.44
C SER A 205 11.78 13.93 22.97
N ASN A 206 10.97 14.77 23.60
CA ASN A 206 10.76 14.79 25.05
C ASN A 206 9.26 14.73 25.39
N GLU A 207 8.93 14.37 26.62
CA GLU A 207 7.53 14.17 27.05
C GLU A 207 6.68 15.45 26.88
N ALA A 208 7.24 16.64 27.14
CA ALA A 208 6.53 17.90 26.99
C ALA A 208 6.16 18.18 25.52
N ASN A 209 7.07 17.92 24.60
CA ASN A 209 6.84 18.08 23.16
C ASN A 209 5.91 17.00 22.61
N LYS A 210 6.02 15.76 23.07
CA LYS A 210 5.06 14.70 22.75
C LYS A 210 3.64 15.08 23.15
N VAL A 211 3.44 15.65 24.35
CA VAL A 211 2.12 16.16 24.79
C VAL A 211 1.64 17.32 23.93
N LYS A 212 2.53 18.21 23.45
CA LYS A 212 2.16 19.28 22.52
C LYS A 212 1.69 18.74 21.16
N VAL A 213 2.36 17.70 20.65
CA VAL A 213 2.05 17.09 19.34
C VAL A 213 0.77 16.27 19.38
N TYR A 214 0.66 15.33 20.32
CA TYR A 214 -0.47 14.41 20.38
C TYR A 214 -1.67 14.97 21.15
N GLY A 215 -1.43 15.91 22.06
CA GLY A 215 -2.43 16.41 23.00
C GLY A 215 -2.50 15.56 24.27
N LYS A 216 -3.03 16.17 25.34
CA LYS A 216 -3.12 15.55 26.68
C LYS A 216 -4.00 14.30 26.70
N ASP A 217 -4.98 14.23 25.81
CA ASP A 217 -5.95 13.15 25.77
C ASP A 217 -5.42 11.92 25.01
N PHE A 218 -4.31 12.06 24.27
CA PHE A 218 -3.74 11.00 23.42
C PHE A 218 -2.31 10.62 23.84
N VAL A 219 -1.95 10.79 25.10
CA VAL A 219 -0.62 10.41 25.63
C VAL A 219 -0.34 8.92 25.41
N GLY A 220 -1.38 8.06 25.44
CA GLY A 220 -1.25 6.64 25.10
C GLY A 220 -0.78 6.38 23.67
N TRP A 221 -0.91 7.32 22.74
CA TRP A 221 -0.36 7.17 21.39
C TRP A 221 1.14 7.47 21.36
N ALA A 222 1.59 8.39 22.22
CA ALA A 222 2.99 8.74 22.38
C ALA A 222 3.77 7.70 23.22
N ASN A 223 3.07 7.01 24.12
CA ASN A 223 3.59 5.92 24.94
C ASN A 223 2.56 4.78 25.04
N PRO A 224 2.51 3.89 24.03
CA PRO A 224 1.54 2.79 23.94
C PRO A 224 1.55 1.81 25.09
N GLU A 225 2.68 1.66 25.80
CA GLU A 225 2.78 0.80 26.99
C GLU A 225 1.88 1.28 28.15
N LYS A 226 1.46 2.55 28.12
CA LYS A 226 0.54 3.16 29.10
C LYS A 226 -0.89 3.27 28.58
N ALA A 227 -1.16 2.82 27.35
CA ALA A 227 -2.49 2.91 26.76
C ALA A 227 -3.43 1.83 27.34
N ASP A 228 -4.73 2.08 27.22
CA ASP A 228 -5.75 1.13 27.65
C ASP A 228 -5.96 0.07 26.56
N ASP A 229 -5.25 -1.04 26.67
CA ASP A 229 -5.33 -2.15 25.70
C ASP A 229 -6.56 -3.05 25.92
N SER A 230 -7.33 -2.88 27.01
CA SER A 230 -8.54 -3.68 27.30
C SER A 230 -9.60 -3.59 26.21
N MET A 231 -9.67 -2.45 25.50
CA MET A 231 -10.60 -2.25 24.38
C MET A 231 -10.29 -3.14 23.18
N TRP A 232 -9.07 -3.66 23.07
CA TRP A 232 -8.74 -4.68 22.08
C TRP A 232 -9.15 -6.08 22.54
N GLU A 233 -9.13 -6.36 23.85
CA GLU A 233 -9.52 -7.64 24.47
C GLU A 233 -11.05 -7.79 24.55
N ASP A 234 -11.80 -6.74 24.91
CA ASP A 234 -13.27 -6.76 24.91
C ASP A 234 -13.84 -6.93 23.50
N ALA A 235 -13.12 -6.43 22.50
CA ALA A 235 -13.44 -6.73 21.12
C ALA A 235 -13.30 -8.23 20.85
N GLU A 236 -12.35 -8.94 21.47
CA GLU A 236 -12.14 -10.39 21.33
C GLU A 236 -13.29 -11.23 21.95
N ASP A 237 -13.95 -10.74 23.01
CA ASP A 237 -14.94 -11.51 23.79
C ASP A 237 -16.34 -11.62 23.14
N ASP A 238 -16.76 -10.65 22.33
CA ASP A 238 -17.99 -10.78 21.50
C ASP A 238 -17.85 -11.94 20.49
N PHE A 239 -16.62 -12.39 20.20
CA PHE A 239 -16.36 -13.48 19.26
C PHE A 239 -16.41 -14.88 19.88
N LEU A 240 -16.19 -15.03 21.18
CA LEU A 240 -16.21 -16.35 21.86
C LEU A 240 -17.64 -16.91 22.05
N LYS A 241 -18.67 -16.08 21.88
CA LYS A 241 -20.09 -16.50 21.99
C LYS A 241 -20.68 -17.03 20.67
N SER A 242 -19.94 -16.96 19.57
CA SER A 242 -20.34 -17.55 18.29
C SER A 242 -19.80 -18.97 18.20
N PRO A 243 -20.61 -20.01 17.89
CA PRO A 243 -20.12 -21.37 17.82
C PRO A 243 -19.04 -21.46 16.74
N GLY A 244 -17.92 -22.10 17.09
CA GLY A 244 -16.64 -22.00 16.40
C GLY A 244 -16.72 -22.13 14.88
N SER A 245 -16.60 -21.00 14.19
CA SER A 245 -16.06 -21.00 12.84
C SER A 245 -14.54 -21.01 12.95
N VAL A 246 -13.99 -22.19 13.22
CA VAL A 246 -12.62 -22.47 12.78
C VAL A 246 -12.68 -22.39 11.27
N THR A 247 -12.36 -21.23 10.69
CA THR A 247 -12.12 -21.12 9.26
C THR A 247 -11.02 -22.13 8.97
N PRO A 248 -11.27 -23.21 8.20
CA PRO A 248 -10.20 -24.11 7.85
C PRO A 248 -9.20 -23.28 7.07
N VAL A 249 -7.93 -23.29 7.50
CA VAL A 249 -6.82 -22.88 6.65
C VAL A 249 -6.74 -23.93 5.54
N ARG A 250 -7.59 -23.82 4.52
CA ARG A 250 -7.39 -24.54 3.27
C ARG A 250 -6.27 -23.83 2.52
N GLY A 251 -5.18 -24.54 2.30
CA GLY A 251 -4.13 -24.11 1.40
C GLY A 251 -4.68 -23.90 -0.02
N ASN A 252 -4.32 -22.78 -0.63
CA ASN A 252 -4.22 -22.57 -2.08
C ASN A 252 -5.40 -23.07 -2.98
N GLN A 253 -6.65 -22.81 -2.63
CA GLN A 253 -7.80 -22.86 -3.56
C GLN A 253 -8.79 -21.76 -3.11
N ASP A 254 -9.27 -20.79 -3.86
CA ASP A 254 -9.13 -20.33 -5.23
C ASP A 254 -9.42 -18.82 -5.15
N LEU A 255 -8.42 -17.95 -5.35
CA LEU A 255 -8.73 -16.64 -5.92
C LEU A 255 -8.67 -16.90 -7.43
N GLN A 256 -9.74 -17.45 -8.01
CA GLN A 256 -9.83 -17.55 -9.46
C GLN A 256 -9.69 -16.13 -10.01
N GLU A 257 -8.57 -15.84 -10.64
CA GLU A 257 -8.37 -14.58 -11.34
C GLU A 257 -9.13 -14.66 -12.65
N GLU A 258 -10.38 -14.24 -12.63
CA GLU A 258 -11.13 -14.10 -13.86
C GLU A 258 -10.92 -12.70 -14.43
N PHE A 259 -10.28 -12.65 -15.60
CA PHE A 259 -9.87 -11.43 -16.26
C PHE A 259 -10.99 -10.92 -17.15
N GLU A 260 -11.48 -9.71 -16.87
CA GLU A 260 -12.41 -9.01 -17.74
C GLU A 260 -11.74 -7.75 -18.31
N GLU A 261 -11.64 -7.71 -19.65
CA GLU A 261 -11.04 -6.60 -20.37
C GLU A 261 -12.03 -5.45 -20.53
N ALA A 262 -11.61 -4.23 -20.19
CA ALA A 262 -12.43 -3.05 -20.39
C ALA A 262 -12.63 -2.77 -21.88
N ALA A 263 -13.86 -2.45 -22.29
CA ALA A 263 -14.15 -2.04 -23.65
C ALA A 263 -13.64 -0.61 -23.88
N ASN A 264 -12.46 -0.49 -24.52
CA ASN A 264 -11.84 0.75 -25.00
C ASN A 264 -11.60 1.86 -23.94
N GLY A 265 -10.32 2.10 -23.64
CA GLY A 265 -9.85 3.21 -22.80
C GLY A 265 -9.53 2.77 -21.38
N GLY A 266 -8.39 3.23 -20.84
CA GLY A 266 -7.92 2.86 -19.51
C GLY A 266 -8.94 3.14 -18.40
N ILE A 267 -9.09 2.19 -17.47
CA ILE A 267 -9.93 2.33 -16.27
C ILE A 267 -9.32 3.39 -15.35
N GLN A 268 -10.13 4.34 -14.89
CA GLN A 268 -9.73 5.40 -13.94
C GLN A 268 -10.35 5.22 -12.56
N SER A 269 -11.55 4.65 -12.47
CA SER A 269 -12.17 4.34 -11.19
C SER A 269 -13.15 3.18 -11.28
N LEU A 270 -13.43 2.57 -10.12
CA LEU A 270 -14.33 1.45 -9.94
C LEU A 270 -15.48 1.88 -9.03
N ALA A 271 -16.72 1.70 -9.48
CA ALA A 271 -17.91 1.85 -8.64
C ALA A 271 -18.62 0.50 -8.51
N LEU A 272 -18.39 -0.18 -7.39
CA LEU A 272 -19.06 -1.46 -7.11
C LEU A 272 -20.51 -1.24 -6.70
N GLY A 273 -21.42 -1.97 -7.34
CA GLY A 273 -22.80 -2.07 -6.89
C GLY A 273 -22.96 -3.17 -5.84
N ALA A 274 -23.83 -2.93 -4.89
CA ALA A 274 -24.39 -3.93 -4.00
C ALA A 274 -25.61 -4.62 -4.62
N LEU A 275 -26.17 -4.17 -5.75
CA LEU A 275 -27.17 -4.90 -6.54
C LEU A 275 -26.52 -5.74 -7.64
N ASP A 276 -27.13 -5.81 -8.82
CA ASP A 276 -26.76 -6.79 -9.85
C ASP A 276 -25.57 -6.35 -10.71
N ASN A 277 -25.21 -5.07 -10.71
CA ASN A 277 -24.20 -4.53 -11.61
C ASN A 277 -23.12 -3.74 -10.87
N SER A 278 -21.92 -3.72 -11.43
CA SER A 278 -20.84 -2.80 -11.06
C SER A 278 -20.39 -2.03 -12.29
N PHE A 279 -19.61 -0.97 -12.08
CA PHE A 279 -19.31 0.01 -13.12
C PHE A 279 -17.82 0.33 -13.17
N LEU A 280 -17.23 0.15 -14.34
CA LEU A 280 -15.87 0.55 -14.65
C LEU A 280 -15.91 1.91 -15.34
N VAL A 281 -15.35 2.93 -14.70
CA VAL A 281 -15.34 4.29 -15.23
C VAL A 281 -14.00 4.53 -15.91
N GLY A 282 -14.02 4.64 -17.24
CA GLY A 282 -12.86 4.90 -18.08
C GLY A 282 -12.86 6.30 -18.68
N ASN A 283 -11.89 6.59 -19.56
CA ASN A 283 -11.73 7.91 -20.16
C ASN A 283 -12.88 8.31 -21.09
N SER A 284 -13.41 7.37 -21.87
CA SER A 284 -14.43 7.63 -22.91
C SER A 284 -15.86 7.30 -22.48
N GLY A 285 -16.04 6.67 -21.32
CA GLY A 285 -17.35 6.22 -20.89
C GLY A 285 -17.30 5.27 -19.70
N ILE A 286 -18.45 4.66 -19.44
CA ILE A 286 -18.68 3.75 -18.33
C ILE A 286 -19.11 2.41 -18.88
N GLN A 287 -18.37 1.38 -18.50
CA GLN A 287 -18.73 0.00 -18.78
C GLN A 287 -19.48 -0.58 -17.60
N VAL A 288 -20.64 -1.16 -17.88
CA VAL A 288 -21.42 -1.93 -16.92
C VAL A 288 -20.91 -3.37 -16.94
N VAL A 289 -20.72 -3.97 -15.76
CA VAL A 289 -20.39 -5.39 -15.59
C VAL A 289 -21.38 -6.00 -14.60
N LYS A 290 -21.65 -7.30 -14.70
CA LYS A 290 -22.61 -7.95 -13.83
C LYS A 290 -21.91 -8.59 -12.63
N ASN A 291 -22.55 -8.51 -11.47
CA ASN A 291 -22.04 -9.07 -10.22
C ASN A 291 -22.48 -10.52 -10.06
N PHE A 292 -21.53 -11.38 -9.69
CA PHE A 292 -21.75 -12.79 -9.39
C PHE A 292 -21.06 -13.18 -8.07
N SER A 293 -21.40 -14.36 -7.57
CA SER A 293 -20.79 -14.95 -6.37
C SER A 293 -19.30 -15.28 -6.52
N HIS A 294 -18.79 -15.34 -7.75
CA HIS A 294 -17.40 -15.65 -8.07
C HIS A 294 -16.63 -14.43 -8.62
N GLY A 295 -17.23 -13.24 -8.64
CA GLY A 295 -16.60 -12.02 -9.13
C GLY A 295 -17.52 -11.16 -9.97
N ILE A 296 -16.93 -10.32 -10.81
CA ILE A 296 -17.63 -9.51 -11.81
C ILE A 296 -17.43 -10.14 -13.19
N HIS A 297 -18.51 -10.23 -13.98
CA HIS A 297 -18.47 -10.84 -15.29
C HIS A 297 -19.41 -10.17 -16.28
N GLY A 298 -19.03 -10.28 -17.54
CA GLY A 298 -19.88 -10.05 -18.70
C GLY A 298 -19.57 -8.73 -19.37
N LYS A 299 -19.46 -8.77 -20.71
CA LYS A 299 -19.46 -7.58 -21.57
C LYS A 299 -20.81 -6.87 -21.46
N GLY A 300 -21.01 -6.13 -20.38
CA GLY A 300 -22.22 -5.34 -20.19
C GLY A 300 -22.20 -4.10 -21.08
N ALA A 301 -23.31 -3.36 -21.02
CA ALA A 301 -23.51 -2.19 -21.85
C ALA A 301 -22.42 -1.14 -21.61
N TYR A 302 -22.03 -0.45 -22.68
CA TYR A 302 -21.11 0.68 -22.61
C TYR A 302 -21.86 1.98 -22.82
N VAL A 303 -21.71 2.90 -21.87
CA VAL A 303 -22.27 4.25 -21.95
C VAL A 303 -21.14 5.21 -22.27
N ASN A 304 -21.13 5.76 -23.49
CA ASN A 304 -20.21 6.84 -23.85
C ASN A 304 -20.62 8.13 -23.12
N PHE A 305 -19.63 8.92 -22.70
CA PHE A 305 -19.87 10.34 -22.38
C PHE A 305 -20.19 11.05 -23.70
N GLY A 306 -21.46 11.05 -24.11
CA GLY A 306 -21.86 11.22 -25.51
C GLY A 306 -21.28 12.43 -26.26
N SER A 307 -20.82 12.19 -27.49
CA SER A 307 -20.67 13.23 -28.53
C SER A 307 -22.04 13.45 -29.20
N GLY A 308 -22.89 14.24 -28.55
CA GLY A 308 -24.21 14.60 -29.06
C GLY A 308 -24.19 15.93 -29.83
N ASN A 309 -24.10 15.85 -31.16
CA ASN A 309 -24.55 16.78 -32.22
C ASN A 309 -24.91 18.27 -31.92
N HIS A 310 -24.23 18.96 -31.00
CA HIS A 310 -24.35 20.41 -30.84
C HIS A 310 -23.27 21.11 -31.66
N ARG A 311 -23.69 21.81 -32.72
CA ARG A 311 -22.90 22.82 -33.45
C ARG A 311 -22.64 24.05 -32.57
N SER A 312 -22.04 23.87 -31.41
CA SER A 312 -21.53 24.97 -30.59
C SER A 312 -20.10 24.65 -30.20
N ALA A 313 -19.17 25.36 -30.84
CA ALA A 313 -17.76 25.31 -30.53
C ALA A 313 -17.52 25.89 -29.12
N SER A 314 -17.53 25.02 -28.12
CA SER A 314 -16.81 25.25 -26.88
C SER A 314 -16.09 23.95 -26.49
N ASN A 315 -14.77 24.01 -26.47
CA ASN A 315 -13.86 22.94 -26.08
C ASN A 315 -14.03 22.57 -24.59
N SER A 316 -15.17 22.01 -24.17
CA SER A 316 -15.24 21.28 -22.91
C SER A 316 -14.56 19.93 -23.14
N VAL A 317 -13.24 19.90 -23.01
CA VAL A 317 -12.48 18.66 -22.85
C VAL A 317 -13.18 17.87 -21.75
N HIS A 318 -13.87 16.79 -22.11
CA HIS A 318 -14.61 15.96 -21.15
C HIS A 318 -13.59 15.32 -20.19
N SER A 319 -13.31 15.99 -19.08
CA SER A 319 -12.41 15.48 -18.05
C SER A 319 -13.00 14.22 -17.45
N THR A 320 -12.21 13.14 -17.42
CA THR A 320 -12.67 11.84 -16.91
C THR A 320 -13.13 11.92 -15.46
N PRO A 321 -14.33 11.39 -15.11
CA PRO A 321 -14.81 11.40 -13.74
C PRO A 321 -13.86 10.64 -12.81
N LYS A 322 -13.43 11.30 -11.73
CA LYS A 322 -12.56 10.69 -10.71
C LYS A 322 -13.34 10.06 -9.57
N LYS A 323 -14.62 10.43 -9.42
CA LYS A 323 -15.52 9.88 -8.40
C LYS A 323 -16.87 9.57 -9.04
N ALA A 324 -17.33 8.34 -8.84
CA ALA A 324 -18.67 7.89 -9.16
C ALA A 324 -19.37 7.46 -7.87
N LEU A 325 -20.59 7.96 -7.66
CA LEU A 325 -21.41 7.65 -6.48
C LEU A 325 -22.75 7.07 -6.93
N LEU A 326 -23.04 5.84 -6.52
CA LEU A 326 -24.30 5.15 -6.80
C LEU A 326 -25.37 5.51 -5.77
N MET A 327 -26.59 5.76 -6.23
CA MET A 327 -27.74 6.12 -5.39
C MET A 327 -29.06 5.59 -5.95
N ARG A 328 -30.15 5.72 -5.18
CA ARG A 328 -31.52 5.35 -5.56
C ARG A 328 -31.65 3.90 -5.99
N ALA A 329 -31.21 2.98 -5.11
CA ALA A 329 -31.13 1.57 -5.42
C ALA A 329 -30.37 1.32 -6.75
N GLU A 330 -29.27 2.05 -6.94
CA GLU A 330 -28.36 1.92 -8.10
C GLU A 330 -29.00 2.18 -9.46
N THR A 331 -30.09 2.95 -9.50
CA THR A 331 -30.68 3.46 -10.75
C THR A 331 -29.97 4.73 -11.23
N ASN A 332 -29.35 5.48 -10.33
CA ASN A 332 -28.67 6.73 -10.63
C ASN A 332 -27.20 6.68 -10.20
N MET A 333 -26.35 7.34 -11.00
CA MET A 333 -24.94 7.56 -10.71
C MET A 333 -24.61 9.04 -10.78
N LEU A 334 -23.99 9.57 -9.73
CA LEU A 334 -23.42 10.91 -9.74
C LEU A 334 -21.95 10.82 -10.14
N LEU A 335 -21.59 11.54 -11.18
CA LEU A 335 -20.24 11.62 -11.72
C LEU A 335 -19.65 12.99 -11.39
N MET A 336 -18.53 12.98 -10.68
CA MET A 336 -17.79 14.19 -10.36
C MET A 336 -16.43 14.15 -11.06
N SER A 337 -16.23 15.12 -11.96
CA SER A 337 -14.96 15.33 -12.65
C SER A 337 -14.31 16.63 -12.17
N PRO A 338 -12.99 16.65 -11.94
CA PRO A 338 -12.30 17.89 -11.62
C PRO A 338 -12.33 18.84 -12.82
N MET A 339 -12.40 20.14 -12.54
CA MET A 339 -12.64 21.17 -13.56
C MET A 339 -11.54 21.24 -14.64
N ASN A 340 -10.29 20.91 -14.30
CA ASN A 340 -9.11 20.83 -15.20
C ASN A 340 -8.16 19.72 -14.71
N GLU A 341 -7.32 19.19 -15.60
CA GLU A 341 -6.18 18.34 -15.20
C GLU A 341 -5.33 19.06 -14.14
N GLY A 342 -5.10 18.38 -13.00
CA GLY A 342 -4.34 18.91 -11.87
C GLY A 342 -5.15 19.60 -10.75
N LYS A 343 -6.42 19.98 -10.96
CA LYS A 343 -7.29 20.44 -9.86
C LYS A 343 -7.94 19.25 -9.15
N LEU A 344 -8.04 19.33 -7.82
CA LEU A 344 -8.68 18.30 -6.98
C LEU A 344 -10.16 18.58 -6.69
N HIS A 345 -10.66 19.72 -7.17
CA HIS A 345 -11.99 20.23 -6.85
C HIS A 345 -12.87 20.33 -8.09
N SER A 346 -14.15 20.02 -7.93
CA SER A 346 -15.20 20.17 -8.93
C SER A 346 -16.19 21.27 -8.53
N THR A 347 -16.74 21.98 -9.51
CA THR A 347 -17.81 22.99 -9.36
C THR A 347 -19.22 22.39 -9.52
N GLY A 348 -19.32 21.12 -9.91
CA GLY A 348 -20.60 20.46 -10.15
C GLY A 348 -20.51 18.94 -10.27
N LEU A 349 -21.63 18.33 -10.65
CA LEU A 349 -21.72 16.89 -10.88
C LEU A 349 -22.69 16.58 -12.03
N HIS A 350 -22.46 15.48 -12.73
CA HIS A 350 -23.39 14.97 -13.73
C HIS A 350 -24.19 13.81 -13.14
N GLN A 351 -25.50 13.86 -13.27
CA GLN A 351 -26.39 12.77 -12.90
C GLN A 351 -26.64 11.91 -14.14
N LEU A 352 -26.06 10.71 -14.13
CA LEU A 352 -26.30 9.66 -15.10
C LEU A 352 -27.44 8.77 -14.59
N ASP A 353 -28.45 8.57 -15.43
CA ASP A 353 -29.42 7.51 -15.23
C ASP A 353 -28.91 6.23 -15.86
N ILE A 354 -28.78 5.20 -15.04
CA ILE A 354 -28.14 3.94 -15.41
C ILE A 354 -29.06 3.14 -16.34
N GLU A 355 -30.38 3.21 -16.15
CA GLU A 355 -31.35 2.47 -16.97
C GLU A 355 -31.36 2.98 -18.41
N THR A 356 -31.35 4.30 -18.63
CA THR A 356 -31.32 4.88 -19.97
C THR A 356 -29.91 5.10 -20.53
N GLY A 357 -28.88 5.07 -19.68
CA GLY A 357 -27.50 5.37 -20.04
C GLY A 357 -27.29 6.83 -20.47
N LYS A 358 -28.11 7.76 -19.98
CA LYS A 358 -28.04 9.19 -20.37
C LYS A 358 -27.78 10.09 -19.18
N ILE A 359 -26.99 11.14 -19.40
CA ILE A 359 -26.88 12.25 -18.45
C ILE A 359 -28.22 12.99 -18.47
N ILE A 360 -28.94 12.95 -17.35
CA ILE A 360 -30.23 13.62 -17.20
C ILE A 360 -30.02 15.07 -16.77
N THR A 361 -29.05 15.30 -15.87
CA THR A 361 -28.91 16.59 -15.20
C THR A 361 -27.45 16.93 -14.96
N GLU A 362 -27.08 18.17 -15.22
CA GLU A 362 -25.80 18.75 -14.80
C GLU A 362 -26.06 19.71 -13.63
N TRP A 363 -25.60 19.33 -12.46
CA TRP A 363 -25.82 20.04 -11.20
C TRP A 363 -24.64 20.93 -10.87
N ARG A 364 -24.91 22.14 -10.35
CA ARG A 364 -23.89 23.03 -9.79
C ARG A 364 -23.94 23.04 -8.26
N PHE A 365 -22.76 23.19 -7.65
CA PHE A 365 -22.66 23.44 -6.22
C PHE A 365 -22.72 24.94 -5.96
N GLU A 366 -23.77 25.40 -5.30
CA GLU A 366 -23.95 26.80 -4.94
C GLU A 366 -24.39 26.90 -3.49
N LYS A 367 -23.94 27.93 -2.80
CA LYS A 367 -24.44 28.30 -1.48
C LYS A 367 -24.65 29.80 -1.42
N ASP A 368 -25.86 30.21 -1.04
CA ASP A 368 -26.24 31.62 -0.85
C ASP A 368 -25.94 32.48 -2.10
N GLY A 369 -26.19 31.98 -3.31
CA GLY A 369 -25.93 32.71 -4.56
C GLY A 369 -24.47 32.70 -5.02
N THR A 370 -23.60 31.97 -4.33
CA THR A 370 -22.16 31.88 -4.63
C THR A 370 -21.79 30.45 -5.03
N ASP A 371 -21.16 30.31 -6.20
CA ASP A 371 -20.59 29.03 -6.66
C ASP A 371 -19.51 28.56 -5.69
N ILE A 372 -19.59 27.29 -5.29
CA ILE A 372 -18.60 26.65 -4.43
C ILE A 372 -18.09 25.36 -5.06
N THR A 373 -17.00 24.84 -4.51
CA THR A 373 -16.39 23.62 -5.01
C THR A 373 -16.47 22.49 -4.00
N MET A 374 -16.40 21.26 -4.50
CA MET A 374 -16.27 20.03 -3.72
C MET A 374 -15.01 19.27 -4.13
N ARG A 375 -14.33 18.70 -3.14
CA ARG A 375 -13.21 17.78 -3.31
C ARG A 375 -13.68 16.34 -3.41
N ASP A 376 -14.61 15.94 -2.55
CA ASP A 376 -15.10 14.56 -2.48
C ASP A 376 -16.60 14.52 -2.16
N ILE A 377 -17.25 13.44 -2.56
CA ILE A 377 -18.66 13.14 -2.26
C ILE A 377 -18.82 11.71 -1.75
N ALA A 378 -19.80 11.49 -0.89
CA ALA A 378 -20.12 10.19 -0.33
C ALA A 378 -21.62 10.08 -0.03
N ASN A 379 -22.09 8.85 0.11
CA ASN A 379 -23.45 8.56 0.55
C ASN A 379 -23.66 9.04 1.99
N ASP A 380 -24.92 9.31 2.37
CA ASP A 380 -25.26 9.77 3.72
C ASP A 380 -24.96 8.75 4.81
N SER A 381 -25.05 7.47 4.47
CA SER A 381 -24.64 6.35 5.30
C SER A 381 -24.06 5.24 4.42
N LYS A 382 -23.35 4.29 5.04
CA LYS A 382 -22.74 3.15 4.33
C LYS A 382 -23.74 2.29 3.55
N GLY A 383 -25.02 2.30 3.95
CA GLY A 383 -26.12 1.59 3.28
C GLY A 383 -27.00 2.45 2.36
N ALA A 384 -26.82 3.77 2.31
CA ALA A 384 -27.74 4.67 1.60
C ALA A 384 -27.75 4.49 0.06
N GLN A 385 -26.74 3.80 -0.49
CA GLN A 385 -26.73 3.38 -1.91
C GLN A 385 -27.97 2.55 -2.28
N LEU A 386 -28.44 1.71 -1.36
CA LEU A 386 -29.55 0.78 -1.56
C LEU A 386 -30.93 1.41 -1.36
N ASP A 387 -31.00 2.63 -0.81
CA ASP A 387 -32.27 3.30 -0.57
C ASP A 387 -32.84 3.87 -1.88
N PRO A 388 -34.00 3.37 -2.38
CA PRO A 388 -34.61 3.88 -3.60
C PRO A 388 -35.10 5.33 -3.47
N SER A 389 -35.36 5.80 -2.25
CA SER A 389 -35.83 7.16 -1.96
C SER A 389 -34.71 8.18 -1.75
N GLY A 390 -33.45 7.73 -1.81
CA GLY A 390 -32.28 8.56 -1.60
C GLY A 390 -32.26 9.79 -2.53
N SER A 391 -32.21 10.98 -1.94
CA SER A 391 -32.10 12.24 -2.67
C SER A 391 -31.02 13.16 -2.14
N THR A 392 -30.32 12.73 -1.10
CA THR A 392 -29.29 13.49 -0.42
C THR A 392 -27.97 12.75 -0.44
N PHE A 393 -26.88 13.50 -0.38
CA PHE A 393 -25.53 12.97 -0.27
C PHE A 393 -24.64 14.00 0.42
N LEU A 394 -23.48 13.54 0.88
CA LEU A 394 -22.52 14.38 1.58
C LEU A 394 -21.48 14.96 0.63
N GLY A 395 -21.08 16.20 0.88
CA GLY A 395 -20.01 16.89 0.18
C GLY A 395 -18.91 17.36 1.13
N LEU A 396 -17.66 17.17 0.71
CA LEU A 396 -16.47 17.60 1.42
C LEU A 396 -15.65 18.56 0.54
N ASP A 397 -15.18 19.64 1.14
CA ASP A 397 -14.15 20.55 0.61
C ASP A 397 -13.09 20.78 1.71
N ASP A 398 -12.00 21.47 1.40
CA ASP A 398 -10.82 21.64 2.29
C ASP A 398 -11.19 22.16 3.69
N ASN A 399 -12.21 23.01 3.76
CA ASN A 399 -12.74 23.55 5.02
C ASN A 399 -14.27 23.53 5.08
N ARG A 400 -14.91 22.57 4.40
CA ARG A 400 -16.38 22.49 4.37
C ARG A 400 -16.83 21.04 4.46
N LEU A 401 -17.85 20.81 5.28
CA LEU A 401 -18.57 19.54 5.33
C LEU A 401 -20.06 19.86 5.24
N CYS A 402 -20.76 19.24 4.30
CA CYS A 402 -22.14 19.58 4.00
C CYS A 402 -22.94 18.40 3.45
N ARG A 403 -24.25 18.60 3.39
CA ARG A 403 -25.24 17.70 2.80
C ARG A 403 -25.99 18.44 1.70
N TRP A 404 -25.94 17.84 0.52
CA TRP A 404 -26.65 18.28 -0.66
C TRP A 404 -27.96 17.51 -0.80
N ASP A 405 -28.97 18.16 -1.35
CA ASP A 405 -30.25 17.57 -1.73
C ASP A 405 -30.53 17.87 -3.20
N MET A 406 -30.91 16.81 -3.92
CA MET A 406 -31.20 16.84 -5.34
C MET A 406 -32.67 17.17 -5.64
N ARG A 407 -33.53 17.32 -4.63
CA ARG A 407 -34.92 17.75 -4.82
C ARG A 407 -34.96 19.25 -5.10
N ASP A 408 -35.56 19.62 -6.23
CA ASP A 408 -35.78 21.02 -6.57
C ASP A 408 -36.83 21.66 -5.65
N ARG A 409 -36.53 22.83 -5.07
CA ARG A 409 -37.47 23.59 -4.22
C ARG A 409 -38.57 24.29 -5.03
N HIS A 410 -38.36 24.54 -6.32
CA HIS A 410 -39.27 25.34 -7.15
C HIS A 410 -40.35 24.50 -7.85
N GLY A 411 -40.30 23.17 -7.71
CA GLY A 411 -41.15 22.25 -8.47
C GLY A 411 -40.74 22.21 -9.94
N ILE A 412 -41.03 21.08 -10.61
CA ILE A 412 -40.71 20.85 -12.02
C ILE A 412 -41.66 21.72 -12.88
N VAL A 413 -41.44 23.02 -12.91
CA VAL A 413 -41.92 23.89 -13.98
C VAL A 413 -40.73 24.73 -14.41
N GLN A 414 -39.74 24.06 -15.01
CA GLN A 414 -38.73 24.77 -15.79
C GLN A 414 -39.43 25.38 -16.99
N ASN A 415 -39.66 26.69 -16.94
CA ASN A 415 -39.88 27.47 -18.15
C ASN A 415 -38.64 27.27 -19.04
N LEU A 416 -38.80 26.52 -20.14
CA LEU A 416 -37.78 26.29 -21.17
C LEU A 416 -37.14 27.58 -21.72
N ALA A 417 -37.69 28.75 -21.38
CA ALA A 417 -37.20 30.07 -21.79
C ALA A 417 -36.07 30.64 -20.92
N THR A 418 -35.79 30.09 -19.72
CA THR A 418 -34.70 30.60 -18.85
C THR A 418 -33.77 29.45 -18.47
N ALA A 419 -32.81 29.17 -19.34
CA ALA A 419 -31.81 28.12 -19.20
C ALA A 419 -30.79 28.44 -18.08
N ASN A 420 -31.19 28.33 -16.82
CA ASN A 420 -30.26 28.29 -15.70
C ASN A 420 -30.00 26.82 -15.33
N THR A 421 -28.74 26.38 -15.37
CA THR A 421 -28.33 25.05 -14.94
C THR A 421 -28.74 24.79 -13.48
N PRO A 422 -29.33 23.63 -13.17
CA PRO A 422 -29.92 23.36 -11.87
C PRO A 422 -28.87 23.37 -10.75
N VAL A 423 -29.29 23.86 -9.59
CA VAL A 423 -28.43 24.10 -8.43
C VAL A 423 -28.81 23.13 -7.32
N LEU A 424 -27.81 22.47 -6.74
CA LEU A 424 -28.03 21.58 -5.60
C LEU A 424 -28.43 22.37 -4.37
N ASN A 425 -29.33 21.81 -3.58
CA ASN A 425 -29.82 22.47 -2.39
C ASN A 425 -28.94 22.12 -1.17
N TRP A 426 -28.38 23.15 -0.52
CA TRP A 426 -27.70 23.00 0.77
C TRP A 426 -28.72 22.76 1.89
N THR A 427 -28.74 21.56 2.48
CA THR A 427 -29.66 21.23 3.58
C THR A 427 -29.02 21.40 4.95
N GLN A 428 -27.80 20.91 5.09
CA GLN A 428 -27.04 20.95 6.34
C GLN A 428 -25.56 21.11 6.02
N GLY A 429 -24.81 21.71 6.94
CA GLY A 429 -23.36 21.73 6.84
C GLY A 429 -22.73 22.87 7.60
N HIS A 430 -21.42 22.92 7.54
CA HIS A 430 -20.64 23.99 8.13
C HIS A 430 -19.43 24.32 7.25
N GLN A 431 -19.10 25.60 7.20
CA GLN A 431 -17.87 26.11 6.60
C GLN A 431 -16.98 26.61 7.73
N PHE A 432 -15.82 25.99 7.87
CA PHE A 432 -14.86 26.28 8.92
C PHE A 432 -14.00 27.47 8.50
N SER A 433 -13.60 28.30 9.47
CA SER A 433 -12.93 29.59 9.23
C SER A 433 -11.58 29.45 8.53
N ARG A 434 -10.85 28.35 8.76
CA ARG A 434 -9.66 27.81 8.03
C ARG A 434 -8.99 26.74 8.91
N GLY A 435 -8.07 25.95 8.33
CA GLY A 435 -7.14 25.09 9.08
C GLY A 435 -7.64 23.69 9.41
N THR A 436 -8.79 23.27 8.86
CA THR A 436 -9.23 21.88 8.98
C THR A 436 -8.50 20.98 7.98
N ASN A 437 -8.18 21.51 6.79
CA ASN A 437 -7.44 20.82 5.73
C ASN A 437 -8.00 19.42 5.43
N PHE A 438 -9.31 19.32 5.29
CA PHE A 438 -9.98 18.06 5.01
C PHE A 438 -9.53 17.50 3.66
N GLN A 439 -9.35 16.18 3.63
CA GLN A 439 -8.81 15.47 2.47
C GLN A 439 -9.77 14.40 1.97
N CYS A 440 -10.34 13.62 2.87
CA CYS A 440 -11.19 12.47 2.56
C CYS A 440 -12.18 12.23 3.70
N PHE A 441 -13.27 11.52 3.43
CA PHE A 441 -14.27 11.22 4.45
C PHE A 441 -15.11 9.99 4.11
N ALA A 442 -15.73 9.40 5.13
CA ALA A 442 -16.63 8.26 5.00
C ALA A 442 -17.76 8.35 6.04
N SER A 443 -18.83 7.59 5.83
CA SER A 443 -20.00 7.54 6.70
C SER A 443 -20.22 6.13 7.26
N THR A 444 -20.63 6.03 8.51
CA THR A 444 -21.08 4.79 9.17
C THR A 444 -22.48 4.38 8.70
N GLY A 445 -22.98 3.23 9.16
CA GLY A 445 -24.35 2.78 8.90
C GLY A 445 -25.42 3.70 9.50
N ASP A 446 -25.14 4.33 10.64
CA ASP A 446 -26.05 5.30 11.29
C ASP A 446 -25.92 6.74 10.77
N GLY A 447 -25.06 6.98 9.78
CA GLY A 447 -24.85 8.30 9.16
C GLY A 447 -23.92 9.24 9.93
N SER A 448 -23.19 8.75 10.94
CA SER A 448 -22.05 9.45 11.51
C SER A 448 -20.89 9.53 10.51
N ILE A 449 -20.04 10.56 10.63
CA ILE A 449 -19.09 10.92 9.58
C ILE A 449 -17.67 10.98 10.14
N VAL A 450 -16.75 10.25 9.52
CA VAL A 450 -15.31 10.34 9.79
C VAL A 450 -14.65 11.17 8.69
N VAL A 451 -13.79 12.11 9.09
CA VAL A 451 -13.06 12.98 8.15
C VAL A 451 -11.56 12.90 8.41
N GLY A 452 -10.81 12.48 7.41
CA GLY A 452 -9.34 12.52 7.37
C GLY A 452 -8.84 13.85 6.81
N SER A 453 -7.71 14.31 7.32
CA SER A 453 -7.14 15.62 7.00
C SER A 453 -5.69 15.51 6.54
N ARG A 454 -5.23 16.50 5.76
CA ARG A 454 -3.86 16.59 5.23
C ARG A 454 -2.81 16.76 6.33
N ASP A 455 -3.21 17.25 7.51
CA ASP A 455 -2.35 17.33 8.71
C ASP A 455 -2.26 16.00 9.48
N GLY A 456 -2.81 14.91 8.93
CA GLY A 456 -2.81 13.59 9.54
C GLY A 456 -3.91 13.36 10.57
N LYS A 457 -4.73 14.38 10.88
CA LYS A 457 -5.79 14.26 11.90
C LYS A 457 -7.03 13.55 11.36
N ILE A 458 -7.70 12.82 12.23
CA ILE A 458 -8.99 12.16 11.95
C ILE A 458 -10.05 12.74 12.89
N ARG A 459 -11.13 13.29 12.34
CA ARG A 459 -12.20 13.96 13.10
C ARG A 459 -13.52 13.21 12.94
N LEU A 460 -14.22 13.01 14.06
CA LEU A 460 -15.48 12.28 14.12
C LEU A 460 -16.64 13.24 14.33
N TYR A 461 -17.60 13.25 13.42
CA TYR A 461 -18.82 14.04 13.48
C TYR A 461 -20.02 13.11 13.67
N SER A 462 -20.98 13.56 14.48
CA SER A 462 -22.25 12.84 14.63
C SER A 462 -23.13 13.12 13.40
N GLY A 463 -23.95 12.15 13.00
CA GLY A 463 -24.90 12.32 11.89
C GLY A 463 -25.87 13.49 12.06
N ASN A 464 -26.10 13.92 13.30
CA ASN A 464 -26.98 15.05 13.63
C ASN A 464 -26.30 16.43 13.50
N SER A 465 -24.97 16.51 13.50
CA SER A 465 -24.26 17.79 13.50
C SER A 465 -22.87 17.73 12.88
N MET A 466 -22.68 18.52 11.81
CA MET A 466 -21.40 18.70 11.11
C MET A 466 -20.61 19.94 11.58
N ARG A 467 -21.07 20.63 12.64
CA ARG A 467 -20.46 21.89 13.11
C ARG A 467 -19.23 21.68 13.97
N GLN A 468 -19.23 20.63 14.80
CA GLN A 468 -18.15 20.35 15.73
C GLN A 468 -17.93 18.84 15.82
N ALA A 469 -16.67 18.44 15.65
CA ALA A 469 -16.26 17.06 15.86
C ALA A 469 -16.45 16.68 17.34
N LYS A 470 -16.98 15.48 17.58
CA LYS A 470 -17.10 14.89 18.92
C LYS A 470 -15.74 14.44 19.44
N THR A 471 -14.94 13.83 18.58
CA THR A 471 -13.57 13.40 18.88
C THR A 471 -12.66 13.76 17.71
N ALA A 472 -11.41 14.13 17.99
CA ALA A 472 -10.40 14.44 16.98
C ALA A 472 -9.09 13.77 17.37
N PHE A 473 -8.71 12.74 16.62
CA PHE A 473 -7.45 12.02 16.79
C PHE A 473 -6.29 12.81 16.19
N PRO A 474 -5.13 12.85 16.87
CA PRO A 474 -3.93 13.49 16.34
C PRO A 474 -3.36 12.68 15.18
N GLY A 475 -2.61 13.34 14.30
CA GLY A 475 -1.85 12.66 13.25
C GLY A 475 -0.50 12.15 13.76
N LEU A 476 -0.01 11.07 13.14
CA LEU A 476 1.34 10.54 13.39
C LEU A 476 2.40 11.14 12.45
N GLY A 477 2.09 12.27 11.79
CA GLY A 477 3.01 13.00 10.91
C GLY A 477 2.82 12.78 9.41
N SER A 478 2.03 11.79 9.00
CA SER A 478 1.67 11.58 7.58
C SER A 478 0.24 12.04 7.28
N PRO A 479 -0.04 12.57 6.08
CA PRO A 479 -1.38 12.96 5.67
C PRO A 479 -2.32 11.74 5.58
N ILE A 480 -3.60 11.93 5.93
CA ILE A 480 -4.62 10.91 5.67
C ILE A 480 -5.16 11.11 4.25
N THR A 481 -4.87 10.16 3.36
CA THR A 481 -5.25 10.22 1.94
C THR A 481 -6.61 9.59 1.66
N HIS A 482 -7.00 8.60 2.46
CA HIS A 482 -8.30 7.93 2.41
C HIS A 482 -8.72 7.49 3.81
N VAL A 483 -10.03 7.43 4.08
CA VAL A 483 -10.59 6.86 5.31
C VAL A 483 -11.74 5.93 4.99
N ASP A 484 -11.86 4.87 5.76
CA ASP A 484 -13.05 4.02 5.78
C ASP A 484 -13.43 3.71 7.24
N VAL A 485 -14.66 3.30 7.47
CA VAL A 485 -15.23 3.03 8.79
C VAL A 485 -16.13 1.80 8.73
N THR A 486 -16.14 1.00 9.80
CA THR A 486 -17.05 -0.14 9.89
C THR A 486 -18.51 0.32 9.92
N PHE A 487 -19.43 -0.55 9.51
CA PHE A 487 -20.85 -0.24 9.47
C PHE A 487 -21.38 0.22 10.84
N ASP A 488 -20.94 -0.42 11.92
CA ASP A 488 -21.28 -0.09 13.31
C ASP A 488 -20.51 1.11 13.90
N GLY A 489 -19.56 1.68 13.14
CA GLY A 489 -18.74 2.80 13.58
C GLY A 489 -17.68 2.47 14.63
N LYS A 490 -17.49 1.20 15.03
CA LYS A 490 -16.53 0.83 16.09
C LYS A 490 -15.07 0.97 15.65
N TRP A 491 -14.79 0.86 14.36
CA TRP A 491 -13.42 0.87 13.84
C TRP A 491 -13.26 1.82 12.67
N ILE A 492 -12.14 2.55 12.66
CA ILE A 492 -11.75 3.45 11.58
C ILE A 492 -10.44 2.96 10.99
N LEU A 493 -10.36 2.98 9.67
CA LEU A 493 -9.15 2.71 8.91
C LEU A 493 -8.73 4.01 8.20
N GLY A 494 -7.59 4.56 8.59
CA GLY A 494 -6.94 5.67 7.90
C GLY A 494 -5.84 5.17 6.97
N THR A 495 -5.81 5.65 5.73
CA THR A 495 -4.73 5.38 4.77
C THR A 495 -3.75 6.55 4.77
N THR A 496 -2.46 6.23 4.88
CA THR A 496 -1.35 7.18 4.63
C THR A 496 -0.47 6.62 3.53
N ASP A 497 0.54 7.37 3.07
CA ASP A 497 1.44 6.89 2.01
C ASP A 497 2.17 5.59 2.41
N THR A 498 2.59 5.46 3.67
CA THR A 498 3.52 4.39 4.10
C THR A 498 2.91 3.33 5.02
N TYR A 499 1.77 3.61 5.64
CA TYR A 499 1.10 2.70 6.58
C TYR A 499 -0.40 2.95 6.61
N LEU A 500 -1.16 1.97 7.08
CA LEU A 500 -2.55 2.16 7.48
C LEU A 500 -2.62 2.30 8.99
N ILE A 501 -3.54 3.13 9.49
CA ILE A 501 -3.80 3.31 10.91
C ILE A 501 -5.19 2.78 11.24
N LEU A 502 -5.27 1.79 12.10
CA LEU A 502 -6.51 1.22 12.61
C LEU A 502 -6.79 1.77 14.02
N ILE A 503 -7.93 2.44 14.17
CA ILE A 503 -8.35 3.09 15.42
C ILE A 503 -9.64 2.44 15.93
N CYS A 504 -9.64 2.03 17.19
CA CYS A 504 -10.85 1.69 17.93
C CYS A 504 -11.53 2.98 18.39
N THR A 505 -12.83 3.14 18.11
CA THR A 505 -13.61 4.32 18.55
C THR A 505 -14.42 4.06 19.81
N LEU A 506 -14.40 2.83 20.33
CA LEU A 506 -15.07 2.49 21.57
C LEU A 506 -14.37 3.13 22.76
N PHE A 507 -15.18 3.63 23.68
CA PHE A 507 -14.71 4.06 24.99
C PHE A 507 -15.83 3.91 26.02
N THR A 508 -15.43 3.82 27.28
CA THR A 508 -16.34 3.81 28.41
C THR A 508 -16.51 5.24 28.93
N ASP A 509 -17.73 5.77 28.86
CA ASP A 509 -18.07 7.10 29.37
C ASP A 509 -18.03 7.14 30.91
N LYS A 510 -18.13 8.33 31.50
CA LYS A 510 -18.17 8.55 32.96
C LYS A 510 -19.28 7.75 33.66
N ASP A 511 -20.36 7.49 32.95
CA ASP A 511 -21.51 6.70 33.43
C ASP A 511 -21.30 5.18 33.33
N GLY A 512 -20.12 4.71 32.91
CA GLY A 512 -19.83 3.30 32.69
C GLY A 512 -20.48 2.71 31.43
N LYS A 513 -21.07 3.53 30.56
CA LYS A 513 -21.69 3.10 29.30
C LYS A 513 -20.68 3.10 28.17
N MET A 514 -20.64 2.02 27.40
CA MET A 514 -19.85 1.93 26.18
C MET A 514 -20.48 2.79 25.08
N LYS A 515 -19.68 3.67 24.47
CA LYS A 515 -20.07 4.55 23.36
C LYS A 515 -18.99 4.57 22.29
N THR A 516 -19.36 5.02 21.10
CA THR A 516 -18.40 5.33 20.03
C THR A 516 -17.96 6.80 20.11
N GLY A 517 -16.75 7.09 19.62
CA GLY A 517 -16.21 8.46 19.53
C GLY A 517 -17.00 9.41 18.64
N PHE A 518 -17.97 8.90 17.86
CA PHE A 518 -18.96 9.67 17.12
C PHE A 518 -20.08 10.24 18.00
N ASN A 519 -20.34 9.59 19.14
CA ASN A 519 -21.44 9.91 20.05
C ASN A 519 -20.98 10.58 21.35
N GLY A 520 -19.67 10.66 21.59
CA GLY A 520 -19.10 11.35 22.75
C GLY A 520 -17.61 11.66 22.59
N ARG A 521 -17.09 12.47 23.51
CA ARG A 521 -15.66 12.77 23.62
C ARG A 521 -14.98 11.61 24.33
N MET A 522 -14.05 10.94 23.65
CA MET A 522 -13.39 9.74 24.20
C MET A 522 -12.47 10.05 25.40
N GLY A 523 -11.87 11.24 25.45
CA GLY A 523 -10.92 11.60 26.50
C GLY A 523 -9.68 10.70 26.49
N ASN A 524 -9.18 10.33 27.66
CA ASN A 524 -7.83 9.81 27.83
C ASN A 524 -7.77 8.27 27.99
N ARG A 525 -8.92 7.62 28.15
CA ARG A 525 -9.05 6.16 28.28
C ARG A 525 -9.34 5.56 26.92
N ILE A 526 -8.32 5.58 26.07
CA ILE A 526 -8.42 5.13 24.69
C ILE A 526 -7.30 4.15 24.39
N ALA A 527 -7.62 3.20 23.53
CA ALA A 527 -6.65 2.30 22.97
C ALA A 527 -5.64 3.05 22.09
N ALA A 528 -4.38 2.60 22.12
CA ALA A 528 -3.41 2.98 21.11
C ALA A 528 -3.83 2.35 19.75
N PRO A 529 -3.62 3.07 18.64
CA PRO A 529 -3.94 2.55 17.32
C PRO A 529 -2.96 1.45 16.93
N ARG A 530 -3.40 0.55 16.05
CA ARG A 530 -2.53 -0.43 15.41
C ARG A 530 -2.18 0.03 14.01
N LEU A 531 -0.93 -0.15 13.61
CA LEU A 531 -0.45 0.17 12.27
C LEU A 531 -0.46 -1.09 11.41
N LEU A 532 -0.83 -0.96 10.14
CA LEU A 532 -0.67 -2.02 9.15
C LEU A 532 0.36 -1.56 8.13
N LYS A 533 1.40 -2.37 7.93
CA LYS A 533 2.58 -1.99 7.15
C LYS A 533 2.99 -3.13 6.23
N LEU A 534 3.53 -2.78 5.07
CA LEU A 534 4.29 -3.73 4.26
C LEU A 534 5.65 -3.96 4.92
N THR A 535 6.22 -5.14 4.69
CA THR A 535 7.61 -5.41 5.01
C THR A 535 8.50 -4.50 4.15
N PRO A 536 9.74 -4.18 4.59
CA PRO A 536 10.67 -3.38 3.78
C PRO A 536 10.86 -3.97 2.38
N LEU A 537 10.93 -5.31 2.30
CA LEU A 537 11.06 -6.04 1.04
C LEU A 537 9.84 -5.83 0.14
N ASP A 538 8.63 -6.07 0.64
CA ASP A 538 7.41 -5.94 -0.15
C ASP A 538 7.13 -4.48 -0.54
N SER A 539 7.44 -3.52 0.34
CA SER A 539 7.34 -2.09 0.04
C SER A 539 8.28 -1.67 -1.10
N HIS A 540 9.48 -2.24 -1.15
CA HIS A 540 10.41 -2.00 -2.24
C HIS A 540 9.95 -2.69 -3.54
N LEU A 541 9.43 -3.92 -3.46
CA LEU A 541 8.93 -4.68 -4.60
C LEU A 541 7.63 -4.13 -5.20
N ALA A 542 6.84 -3.38 -4.43
CA ALA A 542 5.63 -2.70 -4.91
C ALA A 542 5.91 -1.67 -6.02
N GLY A 543 7.17 -1.29 -6.23
CA GLY A 543 7.64 -0.44 -7.33
C GLY A 543 7.59 1.05 -7.03
N VAL A 544 7.67 1.88 -8.08
CA VAL A 544 7.77 3.35 -7.98
C VAL A 544 6.57 3.99 -7.27
N ASN A 545 5.40 3.35 -7.36
CA ASN A 545 4.15 3.80 -6.71
C ASN A 545 3.82 2.98 -5.45
N ASN A 546 4.80 2.71 -4.58
CA ASN A 546 4.61 1.90 -3.36
C ASN A 546 3.73 2.55 -2.25
N LYS A 547 3.12 3.70 -2.54
CA LYS A 547 2.24 4.39 -1.59
C LYS A 547 0.92 3.66 -1.45
N PHE A 548 0.42 3.51 -0.22
CA PHE A 548 -0.91 2.95 -0.02
C PHE A 548 -2.00 3.88 -0.56
N GLN A 549 -3.00 3.26 -1.19
CA GLN A 549 -4.16 3.93 -1.75
C GLN A 549 -5.44 3.17 -1.38
N LYS A 550 -6.48 3.95 -1.06
CA LYS A 550 -7.87 3.51 -0.90
C LYS A 550 -8.04 2.27 0.01
N ALA A 551 -7.45 2.28 1.20
CA ALA A 551 -7.68 1.16 2.11
C ALA A 551 -9.13 1.13 2.60
N GLN A 552 -9.75 -0.05 2.56
CA GLN A 552 -11.17 -0.26 2.82
C GLN A 552 -11.41 -1.55 3.60
N PHE A 553 -12.48 -1.58 4.38
CA PHE A 553 -13.01 -2.79 4.98
C PHE A 553 -13.79 -3.60 3.94
N SER A 554 -13.90 -4.92 4.15
CA SER A 554 -14.85 -5.76 3.41
C SER A 554 -16.27 -5.19 3.50
N TRP A 555 -17.04 -5.20 2.42
CA TRP A 555 -18.25 -4.39 2.36
C TRP A 555 -19.48 -5.04 3.00
N VAL A 556 -19.91 -4.50 4.14
CA VAL A 556 -21.13 -4.87 4.86
C VAL A 556 -22.06 -3.66 4.99
N THR A 557 -23.37 -3.87 4.83
CA THR A 557 -24.39 -2.82 5.01
C THR A 557 -25.52 -3.21 5.97
N GLU A 558 -25.43 -4.36 6.62
CA GLU A 558 -26.44 -4.86 7.56
C GLU A 558 -25.98 -4.73 9.01
N ASN A 559 -26.91 -4.32 9.87
CA ASN A 559 -26.64 -4.22 11.30
C ASN A 559 -26.45 -5.62 11.92
N GLY A 560 -25.44 -5.77 12.78
CA GLY A 560 -25.11 -7.03 13.44
C GLY A 560 -24.16 -7.94 12.66
N LYS A 561 -23.92 -7.67 11.37
CA LYS A 561 -22.80 -8.27 10.63
C LYS A 561 -21.53 -7.44 10.83
N GLN A 562 -20.38 -8.09 10.73
CA GLN A 562 -19.08 -7.45 10.90
C GLN A 562 -18.19 -7.68 9.68
N GLU A 563 -17.41 -6.67 9.36
CA GLU A 563 -16.36 -6.77 8.36
C GLU A 563 -15.30 -7.79 8.78
N ARG A 564 -14.69 -8.48 7.80
CA ARG A 564 -13.76 -9.60 8.03
C ARG A 564 -12.35 -9.34 7.53
N HIS A 565 -12.21 -8.48 6.53
CA HIS A 565 -10.93 -8.20 5.88
C HIS A 565 -10.71 -6.71 5.69
N LEU A 566 -9.45 -6.35 5.57
CA LEU A 566 -8.97 -5.04 5.17
C LEU A 566 -8.19 -5.22 3.88
N VAL A 567 -8.45 -4.39 2.88
CA VAL A 567 -7.67 -4.39 1.64
C VAL A 567 -7.13 -3.00 1.37
N ALA A 568 -5.90 -2.92 0.90
CA ALA A 568 -5.30 -1.67 0.40
C ALA A 568 -4.47 -1.95 -0.84
N THR A 569 -4.41 -0.95 -1.73
CA THR A 569 -3.57 -1.01 -2.92
C THR A 569 -2.24 -0.32 -2.65
N ALA A 570 -1.12 -0.91 -3.05
CA ALA A 570 0.20 -0.29 -3.02
C ALA A 570 0.94 -0.66 -4.32
N GLY A 571 0.97 0.26 -5.29
CA GLY A 571 1.56 0.03 -6.60
C GLY A 571 0.92 -1.16 -7.31
N LYS A 572 1.67 -2.25 -7.45
CA LYS A 572 1.22 -3.50 -8.09
C LYS A 572 0.58 -4.50 -7.12
N PHE A 573 0.50 -4.17 -5.84
CA PHE A 573 0.09 -5.09 -4.78
C PHE A 573 -1.31 -4.73 -4.27
N SER A 574 -2.18 -5.71 -4.17
CA SER A 574 -3.32 -5.66 -3.24
C SER A 574 -2.91 -6.39 -1.96
N ALA A 575 -2.72 -5.65 -0.87
CA ALA A 575 -2.41 -6.21 0.44
C ALA A 575 -3.71 -6.43 1.22
N ILE A 576 -3.93 -7.66 1.68
CA ILE A 576 -5.14 -8.11 2.36
C ILE A 576 -4.78 -8.56 3.77
N TRP A 577 -5.34 -7.90 4.78
CA TRP A 577 -5.22 -8.30 6.18
C TRP A 577 -6.51 -8.95 6.64
N ASN A 578 -6.38 -10.04 7.41
CA ASN A 578 -7.49 -10.59 8.16
C ASN A 578 -7.79 -9.67 9.36
N PHE A 579 -8.99 -9.10 9.40
CA PHE A 579 -9.33 -8.11 10.40
C PHE A 579 -9.41 -8.69 11.81
N GLN A 580 -9.81 -9.96 11.94
CA GLN A 580 -9.83 -10.66 13.23
C GLN A 580 -8.42 -10.89 13.78
N GLN A 581 -7.49 -11.31 12.93
CA GLN A 581 -6.07 -11.44 13.31
C GLN A 581 -5.46 -10.10 13.71
N VAL A 582 -5.80 -9.03 12.98
CA VAL A 582 -5.33 -7.69 13.31
C VAL A 582 -5.82 -7.23 14.68
N LYS A 583 -7.04 -7.59 15.09
CA LYS A 583 -7.61 -7.23 16.41
C LYS A 583 -7.02 -8.04 17.56
N ASN A 584 -6.63 -9.29 17.32
CA ASN A 584 -6.08 -10.18 18.34
C ASN A 584 -4.79 -9.59 18.95
N GLY A 585 -4.79 -9.21 20.22
CA GLY A 585 -3.64 -8.65 20.94
C GLY A 585 -2.48 -9.63 21.12
N SER A 586 -2.79 -10.93 21.13
CA SER A 586 -1.81 -12.02 21.26
C SER A 586 -1.21 -12.47 19.92
N HIS A 587 -1.53 -11.76 18.83
CA HIS A 587 -1.02 -12.09 17.51
C HIS A 587 0.52 -11.94 17.45
N GLU A 588 1.21 -12.89 16.82
CA GLU A 588 2.67 -12.96 16.73
C GLU A 588 3.31 -11.66 16.22
N CYS A 589 2.71 -11.04 15.20
CA CYS A 589 3.12 -9.74 14.67
C CYS A 589 3.36 -8.66 15.75
N TYR A 590 2.69 -8.69 16.92
CA TYR A 590 2.83 -7.69 17.98
C TYR A 590 3.83 -8.08 19.08
N ARG A 591 4.34 -9.31 19.04
CA ARG A 591 5.31 -9.80 20.01
C ARG A 591 6.60 -8.98 19.89
N ASN A 592 7.17 -8.61 21.05
CA ASN A 592 8.48 -7.96 21.13
C ASN A 592 8.62 -6.60 20.40
N GLN A 593 7.50 -5.96 20.05
CA GLN A 593 7.50 -4.61 19.46
C GLN A 593 7.49 -3.54 20.56
N GLU A 594 8.22 -2.44 20.30
CA GLU A 594 8.28 -1.27 21.16
C GLU A 594 7.54 -0.11 20.47
N GLY A 595 6.72 0.64 21.21
CA GLY A 595 5.88 1.70 20.64
C GLY A 595 4.57 1.19 20.03
N LEU A 596 4.13 1.82 18.93
CA LEU A 596 2.84 1.48 18.30
C LEU A 596 2.91 0.12 17.62
N LYS A 597 2.02 -0.79 18.05
CA LYS A 597 1.87 -2.15 17.49
C LYS A 597 1.63 -2.08 15.98
N SER A 598 2.46 -2.78 15.21
CA SER A 598 2.45 -2.84 13.75
C SER A 598 2.26 -4.27 13.26
N CYS A 599 1.29 -4.51 12.36
CA CYS A 599 1.01 -5.80 11.76
C CYS A 599 1.56 -5.90 10.32
N TYR A 600 2.33 -6.96 10.08
CA TYR A 600 2.92 -7.34 8.79
C TYR A 600 2.33 -8.65 8.23
N CYS A 601 1.24 -9.11 8.85
CA CYS A 601 0.63 -10.39 8.57
C CYS A 601 -0.51 -10.18 7.54
N TYR A 602 -0.13 -10.20 6.26
CA TYR A 602 -1.02 -9.96 5.13
C TYR A 602 -0.78 -10.95 3.98
N LYS A 603 -1.79 -11.08 3.12
CA LYS A 603 -1.70 -11.75 1.83
C LYS A 603 -1.54 -10.70 0.73
N VAL A 604 -0.58 -10.92 -0.17
CA VAL A 604 -0.40 -10.09 -1.36
C VAL A 604 -1.04 -10.77 -2.56
N VAL A 605 -1.83 -10.00 -3.32
CA VAL A 605 -2.17 -10.33 -4.71
C VAL A 605 -1.37 -9.39 -5.60
N LEU A 606 -0.47 -9.97 -6.40
CA LEU A 606 0.40 -9.25 -7.32
C LEU A 606 -0.27 -9.14 -8.69
N LYS A 607 -0.17 -7.97 -9.32
CA LYS A 607 -0.54 -7.76 -10.73
C LYS A 607 0.66 -7.27 -11.55
N ASP A 608 0.59 -7.50 -12.86
CA ASP A 608 1.63 -7.04 -13.79
C ASP A 608 1.64 -5.50 -13.90
N ASP A 609 0.44 -4.93 -13.95
CA ASP A 609 0.18 -3.50 -14.05
C ASP A 609 -0.09 -2.88 -12.66
N SER A 610 0.13 -1.56 -12.56
CA SER A 610 -0.24 -0.82 -11.34
C SER A 610 -1.75 -0.91 -11.13
N ILE A 611 -2.18 -1.13 -9.89
CA ILE A 611 -3.60 -1.32 -9.58
C ILE A 611 -4.26 0.05 -9.36
N VAL A 612 -5.44 0.26 -9.93
CA VAL A 612 -6.24 1.50 -9.79
C VAL A 612 -7.10 1.46 -8.52
N ASP A 613 -7.66 0.27 -8.23
CA ASP A 613 -8.51 0.05 -7.07
C ASP A 613 -8.57 -1.44 -6.70
N SER A 614 -8.72 -1.73 -5.41
CA SER A 614 -8.93 -3.08 -4.88
C SER A 614 -10.02 -3.03 -3.84
N ARG A 615 -11.15 -3.72 -4.08
CA ARG A 615 -12.30 -3.66 -3.19
C ARG A 615 -13.07 -4.97 -3.17
N PHE A 616 -13.50 -5.38 -1.98
CA PHE A 616 -14.41 -6.51 -1.82
C PHE A 616 -15.82 -6.16 -2.29
N MET A 617 -16.46 -7.10 -2.98
CA MET A 617 -17.88 -7.03 -3.30
C MET A 617 -18.72 -7.02 -2.02
N HIS A 618 -20.00 -6.63 -2.17
CA HIS A 618 -20.96 -6.65 -1.08
C HIS A 618 -21.12 -8.07 -0.52
N ASP A 619 -21.26 -8.20 0.82
CA ASP A 619 -21.33 -9.48 1.54
C ASP A 619 -22.43 -10.43 1.02
N LYS A 620 -23.50 -9.91 0.40
CA LYS A 620 -24.53 -10.72 -0.27
C LYS A 620 -23.99 -11.66 -1.35
N PHE A 621 -22.81 -11.38 -1.91
CA PHE A 621 -22.16 -12.21 -2.92
C PHE A 621 -21.20 -13.25 -2.30
N ALA A 622 -21.07 -13.26 -0.97
CA ALA A 622 -20.37 -14.34 -0.29
C ALA A 622 -21.08 -15.69 -0.51
N VAL A 623 -20.29 -16.75 -0.67
CA VAL A 623 -20.80 -18.09 -0.99
C VAL A 623 -20.92 -18.92 0.29
N SER A 624 -21.75 -19.96 0.31
CA SER A 624 -21.89 -20.83 1.48
C SER A 624 -20.58 -21.55 1.87
N ASP A 625 -19.71 -21.83 0.89
CA ASP A 625 -18.45 -22.55 1.09
C ASP A 625 -17.24 -21.64 1.41
N SER A 626 -17.38 -20.33 1.15
CA SER A 626 -16.43 -19.30 1.56
C SER A 626 -17.24 -18.10 2.05
N PRO A 627 -17.21 -17.78 3.36
CA PRO A 627 -18.02 -16.70 3.90
C PRO A 627 -17.60 -15.33 3.33
N GLU A 628 -16.55 -15.26 2.53
CA GLU A 628 -15.97 -14.03 2.01
C GLU A 628 -16.56 -13.68 0.64
N ALA A 629 -16.96 -12.41 0.49
CA ALA A 629 -17.32 -11.89 -0.82
C ALA A 629 -16.07 -11.80 -1.72
N PRO A 630 -16.21 -11.93 -3.04
CA PRO A 630 -15.08 -11.84 -3.96
C PRO A 630 -14.33 -10.50 -3.87
N LEU A 631 -13.02 -10.53 -4.08
CA LEU A 631 -12.18 -9.34 -4.22
C LEU A 631 -12.10 -8.93 -5.70
N VAL A 632 -12.46 -7.69 -6.01
CA VAL A 632 -12.31 -7.10 -7.35
C VAL A 632 -11.07 -6.22 -7.38
N ILE A 633 -10.21 -6.44 -8.37
CA ILE A 633 -8.98 -5.67 -8.60
C ILE A 633 -9.05 -5.04 -9.97
N ALA A 634 -9.12 -3.70 -10.01
CA ALA A 634 -9.14 -2.94 -11.25
C ALA A 634 -7.71 -2.51 -11.61
N THR A 635 -7.27 -2.83 -12.83
CA THR A 635 -6.00 -2.40 -13.42
C THR A 635 -6.27 -1.46 -14.59
N PRO A 636 -5.38 -0.52 -14.92
CA PRO A 636 -5.50 0.23 -16.17
C PRO A 636 -5.33 -0.77 -17.31
N MET A 637 -6.05 -0.55 -18.41
CA MET A 637 -6.02 -1.43 -19.57
C MET A 637 -4.57 -1.65 -20.01
N LYS A 638 -4.15 -2.92 -20.15
CA LYS A 638 -2.80 -3.28 -20.61
C LYS A 638 -2.54 -2.55 -21.93
N ARG A 639 -1.45 -1.80 -22.01
CA ARG A 639 -1.13 -1.05 -23.23
C ARG A 639 -0.99 -2.05 -24.38
N PRO A 640 -1.62 -1.80 -25.53
CA PRO A 640 -1.42 -2.67 -26.68
C PRO A 640 0.02 -2.49 -27.15
N THR A 641 0.90 -3.45 -26.84
CA THR A 641 2.23 -3.48 -27.42
C THR A 641 2.13 -3.91 -28.89
N TRP A 642 2.92 -3.29 -29.76
CA TRP A 642 2.90 -3.56 -31.20
C TRP A 642 2.99 -5.07 -31.54
N LEU A 643 3.75 -5.81 -30.72
CA LEU A 643 3.79 -7.26 -30.71
C LEU A 643 3.07 -7.79 -29.45
N PRO A 644 1.95 -8.52 -29.60
CA PRO A 644 1.28 -9.16 -28.48
C PRO A 644 2.26 -10.05 -27.69
N GLY A 645 2.43 -9.76 -26.40
CA GLY A 645 3.26 -10.54 -25.48
C GLY A 645 4.70 -10.06 -25.28
N LEU A 646 5.11 -8.94 -25.88
CA LEU A 646 6.34 -8.24 -25.51
C LEU A 646 6.04 -7.10 -24.54
N ASP A 647 6.87 -6.96 -23.50
CA ASP A 647 6.82 -5.81 -22.58
C ASP A 647 7.48 -4.58 -23.22
N PRO A 648 6.93 -3.38 -23.03
CA PRO A 648 7.53 -2.16 -23.57
C PRO A 648 8.84 -1.82 -22.83
N PRO A 649 9.81 -1.17 -23.50
CA PRO A 649 11.02 -0.67 -22.86
C PRO A 649 10.75 0.25 -21.66
N PRO A 650 11.56 0.22 -20.57
CA PRO A 650 11.29 0.96 -19.34
C PRO A 650 11.21 2.49 -19.46
N TYR A 651 11.83 3.07 -20.49
CA TYR A 651 11.86 4.51 -20.73
C TYR A 651 10.60 5.03 -21.47
N LEU A 652 9.76 4.15 -22.01
CA LEU A 652 8.48 4.51 -22.62
C LEU A 652 7.39 4.50 -21.54
N ASP A 653 7.17 5.66 -20.92
CA ASP A 653 6.30 5.82 -19.76
C ASP A 653 4.84 6.17 -20.11
N GLY A 654 4.48 6.29 -21.39
CA GLY A 654 3.12 6.59 -21.87
C GLY A 654 2.68 8.02 -21.65
N THR A 655 3.61 8.93 -21.37
CA THR A 655 3.32 10.36 -21.26
C THR A 655 3.24 11.05 -22.63
N PHE A 656 3.37 10.30 -23.72
CA PHE A 656 3.41 10.78 -25.11
C PHE A 656 4.51 11.82 -25.35
N SER A 657 5.55 11.76 -24.52
CA SER A 657 6.61 12.77 -24.48
C SER A 657 7.84 12.37 -25.30
N LEU A 658 8.01 11.08 -25.60
CA LEU A 658 9.13 10.51 -26.35
C LEU A 658 8.68 9.94 -27.70
N ALA A 659 9.63 9.82 -28.64
CA ALA A 659 9.40 9.12 -29.89
C ALA A 659 9.22 7.62 -29.62
N GLY A 660 8.19 6.99 -30.19
CA GLY A 660 7.85 5.57 -29.92
C GLY A 660 6.71 5.36 -28.92
N ASP A 661 6.39 6.38 -28.12
CA ASP A 661 5.33 6.37 -27.08
C ASP A 661 3.92 6.67 -27.61
N PHE A 662 3.77 6.79 -28.94
CA PHE A 662 2.50 7.13 -29.60
C PHE A 662 1.68 5.88 -29.95
N GLY A 663 1.08 5.28 -28.91
CA GLY A 663 -0.08 4.39 -29.03
C GLY A 663 0.21 2.90 -29.22
N PHE A 664 1.47 2.47 -29.34
CA PHE A 664 1.85 1.06 -29.41
C PHE A 664 3.19 0.70 -28.72
N ASP A 665 3.77 1.66 -27.97
CA ASP A 665 5.05 1.59 -27.23
C ASP A 665 6.11 0.72 -27.94
N PHE A 666 6.57 1.22 -29.09
CA PHE A 666 7.48 0.51 -29.98
C PHE A 666 8.64 1.40 -30.37
N ASP A 667 9.82 1.08 -29.84
CA ASP A 667 11.07 1.71 -30.21
C ASP A 667 12.18 0.66 -30.41
N PRO A 668 12.20 -0.03 -31.57
CA PRO A 668 13.20 -1.04 -31.87
C PRO A 668 14.60 -0.44 -32.12
N LEU A 669 14.71 0.89 -32.20
CA LEU A 669 15.95 1.59 -32.54
C LEU A 669 16.50 2.44 -31.38
N GLY A 670 15.80 2.52 -30.25
CA GLY A 670 16.23 3.29 -29.07
C GLY A 670 16.19 4.81 -29.28
N LEU A 671 15.40 5.31 -30.23
CA LEU A 671 15.30 6.73 -30.56
C LEU A 671 14.66 7.59 -29.45
N GLY A 672 13.97 6.97 -28.49
CA GLY A 672 13.44 7.60 -27.28
C GLY A 672 14.42 7.65 -26.11
N ASP A 673 15.57 6.97 -26.20
CA ASP A 673 16.61 6.91 -25.16
C ASP A 673 17.59 8.12 -25.24
N ASP A 674 17.55 8.89 -26.33
CA ASP A 674 18.47 10.02 -26.56
C ASP A 674 18.00 11.34 -25.91
N ASP A 675 18.95 12.02 -25.27
CA ASP A 675 18.91 13.27 -24.47
C ASP A 675 17.79 14.30 -24.86
N PRO A 676 16.97 14.79 -23.90
CA PRO A 676 15.78 15.63 -24.15
C PRO A 676 16.02 17.02 -24.80
N GLU A 677 17.26 17.41 -25.13
CA GLU A 677 17.57 18.72 -25.73
C GLU A 677 17.50 18.77 -27.27
N SER A 678 17.37 17.65 -27.98
CA SER A 678 17.37 17.64 -29.46
C SER A 678 15.96 17.78 -30.07
N GLY A 679 15.40 19.00 -30.06
CA GLY A 679 14.07 19.31 -30.62
C GLY A 679 13.84 18.94 -32.09
N VAL A 680 14.89 18.58 -32.84
CA VAL A 680 14.86 18.19 -34.26
C VAL A 680 14.31 16.77 -34.49
N CYS A 681 14.47 15.84 -33.53
CA CYS A 681 13.95 14.47 -33.64
C CYS A 681 12.43 14.40 -33.43
N ARG A 682 11.87 15.30 -32.62
CA ARG A 682 10.45 15.31 -32.21
C ARG A 682 9.48 15.53 -33.38
N GLN A 683 9.87 16.37 -34.33
CA GLN A 683 9.04 16.69 -35.52
C GLN A 683 9.24 15.67 -36.65
N SER A 684 10.45 15.13 -36.77
CA SER A 684 10.83 14.12 -37.77
C SER A 684 10.20 12.75 -37.48
N GLY A 685 10.12 12.34 -36.20
CA GLY A 685 9.47 11.10 -35.77
C GLY A 685 7.96 11.06 -36.05
N SER A 686 7.25 12.17 -35.90
CA SER A 686 5.81 12.25 -36.20
C SER A 686 5.50 11.95 -37.68
N LEU A 687 6.36 12.42 -38.59
CA LEU A 687 6.24 12.15 -40.02
C LEU A 687 6.69 10.72 -40.34
N LEU A 688 7.83 10.27 -39.81
CA LEU A 688 8.37 8.94 -40.11
C LEU A 688 7.45 7.80 -39.64
N THR A 689 6.85 7.92 -38.45
CA THR A 689 5.92 6.90 -37.93
C THR A 689 4.63 6.84 -38.75
N ARG A 690 4.14 7.99 -39.26
CA ARG A 690 3.00 8.02 -40.20
C ARG A 690 3.33 7.38 -41.55
N PHE A 691 4.55 7.61 -42.08
CA PHE A 691 5.01 7.00 -43.33
C PHE A 691 5.32 5.50 -43.18
N ALA A 692 5.86 5.06 -42.05
CA ALA A 692 6.07 3.65 -41.75
C ALA A 692 4.74 2.87 -41.67
N MET A 693 3.70 3.48 -41.06
CA MET A 693 2.35 2.91 -41.02
C MET A 693 1.71 2.80 -42.42
N ALA A 694 1.91 3.79 -43.29
CA ALA A 694 1.47 3.72 -44.69
C ALA A 694 2.23 2.65 -45.49
N GLY A 695 3.53 2.50 -45.26
CA GLY A 695 4.39 1.49 -45.90
C GLY A 695 4.01 0.05 -45.52
N VAL A 696 3.71 -0.21 -44.25
CA VAL A 696 3.31 -1.54 -43.76
C VAL A 696 1.87 -1.89 -44.18
N ALA A 697 0.95 -0.91 -44.22
CA ALA A 697 -0.38 -1.11 -44.79
C ALA A 697 -0.31 -1.46 -46.28
N GLY A 698 0.56 -0.78 -47.04
CA GLY A 698 0.85 -1.10 -48.44
C GLY A 698 1.42 -2.49 -48.64
N ASN A 699 2.37 -2.90 -47.79
CA ASN A 699 2.98 -4.23 -47.86
C ASN A 699 2.00 -5.35 -47.47
N SER A 700 1.14 -5.11 -46.48
CA SER A 700 0.11 -6.04 -46.05
C SER A 700 -0.98 -6.20 -47.12
N PHE A 701 -1.38 -5.11 -47.76
CA PHE A 701 -2.32 -5.13 -48.89
C PHE A 701 -1.71 -5.84 -50.11
N HIS A 702 -0.44 -5.58 -50.43
CA HIS A 702 0.28 -6.27 -51.50
C HIS A 702 0.43 -7.77 -51.22
N ARG A 703 0.70 -8.16 -49.96
CA ARG A 703 0.80 -9.57 -49.55
C ARG A 703 -0.56 -10.27 -49.57
N PHE A 704 -1.65 -9.57 -49.21
CA PHE A 704 -3.02 -10.09 -49.30
C PHE A 704 -3.48 -10.28 -50.76
N VAL A 705 -3.17 -9.33 -51.63
CA VAL A 705 -3.44 -9.43 -53.08
C VAL A 705 -2.60 -10.54 -53.71
N LEU A 706 -1.31 -10.64 -53.42
CA LEU A 706 -0.47 -11.75 -53.88
C LEU A 706 -0.96 -13.10 -53.36
N HIS A 707 -1.42 -13.18 -52.12
CA HIS A 707 -1.94 -14.43 -51.56
C HIS A 707 -3.25 -14.86 -52.23
N LYS A 708 -4.18 -13.93 -52.50
CA LYS A 708 -5.41 -14.21 -53.27
C LYS A 708 -5.12 -14.58 -54.72
N THR A 709 -4.14 -13.94 -55.36
CA THR A 709 -3.74 -14.25 -56.75
C THR A 709 -3.10 -15.64 -56.83
N ARG A 710 -2.32 -16.04 -55.82
CA ARG A 710 -1.70 -17.38 -55.72
C ARG A 710 -2.71 -18.48 -55.40
N LEU A 711 -3.79 -18.18 -54.66
CA LEU A 711 -4.91 -19.08 -54.42
C LEU A 711 -5.83 -19.23 -55.66
N GLY A 712 -6.03 -18.16 -56.44
CA GLY A 712 -6.77 -18.20 -57.71
C GLY A 712 -6.05 -18.99 -58.82
N LEU A 713 -4.72 -18.93 -58.85
CA LEU A 713 -3.90 -19.72 -59.80
C LEU A 713 -3.80 -21.20 -59.41
N LYS A 714 -3.82 -21.54 -58.11
CA LYS A 714 -3.89 -22.95 -57.66
C LYS A 714 -5.24 -23.60 -57.94
N THR A 715 -6.34 -22.87 -57.75
CA THR A 715 -7.70 -23.39 -58.03
C THR A 715 -7.97 -23.56 -59.53
N SER A 716 -7.29 -22.81 -60.41
CA SER A 716 -7.39 -23.03 -61.87
C SER A 716 -6.53 -24.20 -62.38
N ALA A 717 -5.47 -24.59 -61.66
CA ALA A 717 -4.60 -25.72 -62.02
C ALA A 717 -5.12 -27.08 -61.52
N GLU A 718 -5.97 -27.11 -60.50
CA GLU A 718 -6.64 -28.34 -60.01
C GLU A 718 -7.92 -28.71 -60.78
N ILE A 719 -8.38 -27.87 -61.72
CA ILE A 719 -9.55 -28.15 -62.59
C ILE A 719 -9.11 -28.71 -63.97
N SER A 720 -7.81 -28.74 -64.26
CA SER A 720 -7.28 -29.23 -65.55
C SER A 720 -6.38 -30.46 -65.44
N HIS A 721 -6.56 -31.31 -64.43
CA HIS A 721 -5.87 -32.59 -64.31
C HIS A 721 -6.79 -33.74 -63.89
#